data_AF-A0A0C2Y6Z5-F1
#
_entry.id   AF-A0A0C2Y6Z5-F1
#
_cell.length_a   1.000
_cell.length_b   1.000
_cell.length_c   1.000
_cell.angle_alpha   90.00
_cell.angle_beta   90.00
_cell.angle_gamma   90.00
#
_symmetry.space_group_name_H-M   'P 1'
#
loop_
_entity.id
_entity.type
_entity.pdbx_description
1 polymer ?
#
loop_
_entity_poly.entity_id
_entity_poly.type
_entity_poly.pdbx_seq_one_letter_code
_entity_poly.pdbx_strand_id
1 'polypeptide(L)'
;MSATTSNTITISAAVGAIPAYKGKALRSWAELPEEVVRLIATYYLLDITASTYIPSTWEARRLWQGRMVYTAIRDSLNIEKHLMFICQSWRRAIEKHFFWNHIVNIIDPNDFLIFHMTVHPKPQHENASTIPSPIRLTYHQHLKNVIASSCVVCRINYPTSTLGLAAAKRSMITTYLGTLGICKDHDRRRASYCGLCLRDTVVTSGPDTTARDYELSQAIAIVENEDEDTWPAVDSTCKKCRVEWLWRRANHSVRDREAIGGSSLQSEDWETRQTVENFIEMGEGTIGEVLALAREKQWLRLHTKYEALGQHMLAAQVTHQRSEAAHVRREEEEEEDSEEDREAMMTRGSGQVRDLSLTAWARERILDGHWISPADIYYAYTAPGQPLVVPTIHPLPWAREVDPQSESNGEEQHPTRTTIAAEVPPTYTLCEQAYLAHMKAMREILCPPMRNIVRKLVMECSVPTERGFEDPAHLARKMTLDDVLKVLREEEGVWYDGVDWVEKKRNEEETSRRRRLEAEAVARSAAKEDDTDSTTSSSSSGSGISSNRGSSSNATSPVLSTTTLQTTPSPPPIVDEGNEVSTPAKKEQVPNSPPVSNVRQESRILAPPPPPQSQPRFIPVDPVRSTPRLLSAIPYVPVTSCHLPSYSFEALRTVRIFSVSPC
;
A
#
# COMPACT_ATOMS: atom_id res chain seq x y z
N MET A 1 40.17 34.84 11.69
CA MET A 1 40.98 36.07 11.54
C MET A 1 40.66 36.70 10.19
N SER A 2 39.67 37.58 10.15
CA SER A 2 39.36 38.43 9.00
C SER A 2 39.00 39.80 9.56
N ALA A 3 39.76 40.82 9.16
CA ALA A 3 39.67 42.16 9.70
C ALA A 3 38.43 42.87 9.12
N THR A 4 37.51 43.26 10.00
CA THR A 4 36.36 44.10 9.68
C THR A 4 36.79 45.56 9.83
N THR A 5 36.89 46.28 8.71
CA THR A 5 37.13 47.73 8.68
C THR A 5 35.85 48.47 9.08
N SER A 6 35.88 49.10 10.26
CA SER A 6 34.82 49.99 10.75
C SER A 6 34.88 51.33 10.02
N ASN A 7 33.89 51.62 9.17
CA ASN A 7 33.65 52.97 8.65
C ASN A 7 32.69 53.72 9.56
N THR A 8 33.21 54.72 10.26
CA THR A 8 32.45 55.69 11.05
C THR A 8 31.76 56.68 10.12
N ILE A 9 30.43 56.61 10.01
CA ILE A 9 29.63 57.61 9.28
C ILE A 9 29.24 58.73 10.25
N THR A 10 29.80 59.91 10.04
CA THR A 10 29.40 61.15 10.72
C THR A 10 28.11 61.67 10.09
N ILE A 11 27.00 61.66 10.84
CA ILE A 11 25.72 62.24 10.39
C ILE A 11 25.74 63.74 10.70
N SER A 12 25.93 64.55 9.67
CA SER A 12 25.71 66.00 9.74
C SER A 12 24.23 66.29 9.49
N ALA A 13 23.57 66.94 10.46
CA ALA A 13 22.19 67.38 10.35
C ALA A 13 22.10 68.64 9.48
N ALA A 14 21.98 68.44 8.16
CA ALA A 14 21.55 69.49 7.24
C ALA A 14 20.05 69.30 6.95
N VAL A 15 19.24 70.29 7.33
CA VAL A 15 17.86 70.45 6.88
C VAL A 15 17.91 70.73 5.38
N GLY A 16 17.85 69.66 4.58
CA GLY A 16 17.94 69.71 3.14
C GLY A 16 16.64 70.21 2.52
N ALA A 17 16.72 71.31 1.79
CA ALA A 17 15.71 71.75 0.84
C ALA A 17 15.37 70.60 -0.12
N ILE A 18 14.07 70.37 -0.35
CA ILE A 18 13.56 69.36 -1.28
C ILE A 18 14.09 69.71 -2.68
N PRO A 19 14.89 68.85 -3.33
CA PRO A 19 15.37 69.12 -4.67
C PRO A 19 14.19 69.10 -5.63
N ALA A 20 13.89 70.23 -6.26
CA ALA A 20 12.89 70.32 -7.31
C ALA A 20 13.40 69.56 -8.55
N TYR A 21 13.02 68.30 -8.70
CA TYR A 21 13.36 67.49 -9.87
C TYR A 21 12.60 67.98 -11.12
N LYS A 22 13.31 68.62 -12.04
CA LYS A 22 12.85 68.89 -13.42
C LYS A 22 13.13 67.67 -14.30
N GLY A 23 12.15 66.77 -14.41
CA GLY A 23 12.16 65.64 -15.34
C GLY A 23 11.03 64.65 -15.06
N LYS A 24 10.66 63.80 -16.04
CA LYS A 24 9.78 62.64 -15.82
C LYS A 24 10.52 61.61 -14.95
N ALA A 25 10.71 61.91 -13.66
CA ALA A 25 11.29 61.00 -12.71
C ALA A 25 10.35 59.79 -12.57
N LEU A 26 10.87 58.61 -12.91
CA LEU A 26 10.24 57.34 -12.57
C LEU A 26 10.21 57.29 -11.04
N ARG A 27 9.06 57.64 -10.44
CA ARG A 27 8.87 57.60 -8.98
C ARG A 27 9.22 56.18 -8.52
N SER A 28 10.27 56.07 -7.71
CA SER A 28 10.67 54.77 -7.18
C SER A 28 9.80 54.41 -5.98
N TRP A 29 9.65 53.11 -5.70
CA TRP A 29 8.93 52.64 -4.51
C TRP A 29 9.46 53.26 -3.20
N ALA A 30 10.75 53.64 -3.15
CA ALA A 30 11.37 54.27 -1.99
C ALA A 30 10.90 55.70 -1.72
N GLU A 31 10.32 56.39 -2.71
CA GLU A 31 9.88 57.79 -2.66
C GLU A 31 8.38 57.94 -2.36
N LEU A 32 7.67 56.84 -2.08
CA LEU A 32 6.27 56.92 -1.70
C LEU A 32 6.09 57.71 -0.38
N PRO A 33 5.05 58.56 -0.28
CA PRO A 33 4.71 59.23 0.98
C PRO A 33 4.49 58.22 2.12
N GLU A 34 4.88 58.59 3.35
CA GLU A 34 4.77 57.70 4.52
C GLU A 34 3.31 57.24 4.75
N GLU A 35 2.33 58.09 4.44
CA GLU A 35 0.90 57.78 4.54
C GLU A 35 0.48 56.66 3.58
N VAL A 36 1.00 56.69 2.34
CA VAL A 36 0.70 55.67 1.33
C VAL A 36 1.32 54.34 1.72
N VAL A 37 2.56 54.34 2.21
CA VAL A 37 3.21 53.11 2.71
C VAL A 37 2.43 52.53 3.90
N ARG A 38 1.97 53.37 4.83
CA ARG A 38 1.15 52.93 5.96
C ARG A 38 -0.21 52.38 5.51
N LEU A 39 -0.83 52.98 4.49
CA LEU A 39 -2.06 52.46 3.91
C LEU A 39 -1.85 51.08 3.25
N ILE A 40 -0.77 50.90 2.50
CA ILE A 40 -0.37 49.61 1.93
C ILE A 40 -0.19 48.58 3.06
N ALA A 41 0.50 48.95 4.14
CA ALA A 41 0.68 48.07 5.29
C ALA A 41 -0.66 47.67 5.96
N THR A 42 -1.64 48.58 6.00
CA THR A 42 -3.00 48.28 6.48
C THR A 42 -3.71 47.27 5.58
N TYR A 43 -3.66 47.44 4.25
CA TYR A 43 -4.28 46.48 3.33
C TYR A 43 -3.58 45.12 3.36
N TYR A 44 -2.26 45.10 3.45
CA TYR A 44 -1.49 43.87 3.65
C TYR A 44 -1.89 43.17 4.94
N LEU A 45 -2.04 43.92 6.04
CA LEU A 45 -2.53 43.40 7.32
C LEU A 45 -3.90 42.73 7.20
N LEU A 46 -4.86 43.38 6.54
CA LEU A 46 -6.19 42.82 6.33
C LEU A 46 -6.13 41.51 5.52
N ASP A 47 -5.29 41.47 4.50
CA ASP A 47 -5.11 40.29 3.64
C ASP A 47 -4.46 39.12 4.41
N ILE A 48 -3.37 39.37 5.16
CA ILE A 48 -2.73 38.32 5.95
C ILE A 48 -3.63 37.86 7.10
N THR A 49 -4.34 38.75 7.80
CA THR A 49 -5.22 38.33 8.89
C THR A 49 -6.32 37.39 8.39
N ALA A 50 -6.79 37.58 7.15
CA ALA A 50 -7.80 36.72 6.51
C ALA A 50 -7.25 35.40 5.96
N SER A 51 -6.01 35.39 5.44
CA SER A 51 -5.46 34.24 4.69
C SER A 51 -4.47 33.39 5.49
N THR A 52 -3.81 33.94 6.51
CA THR A 52 -2.76 33.20 7.22
C THR A 52 -3.37 32.19 8.18
N TYR A 53 -2.72 31.03 8.27
CA TYR A 53 -3.09 29.95 9.17
C TYR A 53 -3.27 30.41 10.64
N ILE A 54 -4.39 30.00 11.25
CA ILE A 54 -4.64 30.06 12.69
C ILE A 54 -4.96 28.63 13.13
N PRO A 55 -4.27 28.08 14.15
CA PRO A 55 -4.60 26.76 14.68
C PRO A 55 -6.06 26.69 15.14
N SER A 56 -6.79 25.65 14.75
CA SER A 56 -8.20 25.41 15.10
C SER A 56 -8.45 25.43 16.62
N THR A 57 -7.40 25.14 17.40
CA THR A 57 -7.44 25.20 18.86
C THR A 57 -7.86 26.58 19.38
N TRP A 58 -7.57 27.66 18.64
CA TRP A 58 -7.89 29.04 19.00
C TRP A 58 -9.26 29.52 18.50
N GLU A 59 -10.01 28.72 17.75
CA GLU A 59 -11.31 29.13 17.18
C GLU A 59 -12.40 29.32 18.23
N ALA A 60 -12.35 28.53 19.31
CA ALA A 60 -13.34 28.55 20.38
C ALA A 60 -13.52 29.98 20.94
N ARG A 61 -14.77 30.46 21.00
CA ARG A 61 -15.11 31.83 21.41
C ARG A 61 -14.50 32.23 22.75
N ARG A 62 -14.42 31.31 23.71
CA ARG A 62 -13.83 31.55 25.05
C ARG A 62 -12.33 31.85 25.03
N LEU A 63 -11.63 31.52 23.94
CA LEU A 63 -10.18 31.69 23.80
C LEU A 63 -9.82 32.92 22.96
N TRP A 64 -10.77 33.83 22.73
CA TRP A 64 -10.58 34.96 21.82
C TRP A 64 -9.42 35.89 22.21
N GLN A 65 -9.14 36.09 23.50
CA GLN A 65 -8.03 36.94 23.94
C GLN A 65 -6.68 36.30 23.61
N GLY A 66 -6.52 35.01 23.91
CA GLY A 66 -5.29 34.28 23.55
C GLY A 66 -5.10 34.18 22.04
N ARG A 67 -6.20 33.96 21.29
CA ARG A 67 -6.20 34.06 19.83
C ARG A 67 -5.70 35.42 19.36
N MET A 68 -6.19 36.52 19.95
CA MET A 68 -5.74 37.87 19.58
C MET A 68 -4.25 38.08 19.82
N VAL A 69 -3.71 37.62 20.95
CA VAL A 69 -2.25 37.68 21.20
C VAL A 69 -1.49 36.85 20.17
N TYR A 70 -1.92 35.62 19.91
CA TYR A 70 -1.29 34.73 18.93
C TYR A 70 -1.26 35.36 17.54
N THR A 71 -2.40 35.86 17.04
CA THR A 71 -2.50 36.50 15.72
C THR A 71 -1.73 37.80 15.68
N ALA A 72 -1.74 38.60 16.75
CA ALA A 72 -0.97 39.83 16.83
C ALA A 72 0.54 39.57 16.71
N ILE A 73 1.07 38.55 17.39
CA ILE A 73 2.47 38.15 17.28
C ILE A 73 2.77 37.63 15.86
N ARG A 74 1.95 36.73 15.32
CA ARG A 74 2.08 36.22 13.94
C ARG A 74 2.13 37.34 12.91
N ASP A 75 1.18 38.26 12.98
CA ASP A 75 1.02 39.34 12.00
C ASP A 75 2.17 40.35 12.15
N SER A 76 2.65 40.59 13.38
CA SER A 76 3.82 41.44 13.67
C SER A 76 5.08 40.94 12.96
N LEU A 77 5.33 39.63 13.04
CA LEU A 77 6.49 38.99 12.41
C LEU A 77 6.37 39.00 10.88
N ASN A 78 5.16 38.80 10.35
CA ASN A 78 4.91 38.87 8.90
C ASN A 78 5.16 40.26 8.32
N ILE A 79 4.70 41.33 9.00
CA ILE A 79 4.98 42.70 8.55
C ILE A 79 6.47 43.01 8.61
N GLU A 80 7.13 42.65 9.73
CA GLU A 80 8.56 42.89 9.88
C GLU A 80 9.33 42.19 8.77
N LYS A 81 9.02 40.92 8.48
CA LYS A 81 9.70 40.10 7.46
C LYS A 81 9.43 40.56 6.02
N HIS A 82 8.22 40.95 5.67
CA HIS A 82 7.84 41.16 4.26
C HIS A 82 7.81 42.62 3.85
N LEU A 83 7.38 43.54 4.73
CA LEU A 83 7.24 44.95 4.37
C LEU A 83 8.42 45.80 4.83
N MET A 84 8.96 45.55 6.01
CA MET A 84 10.03 46.40 6.58
C MET A 84 11.40 46.12 5.93
N PHE A 85 11.56 45.02 5.18
CA PHE A 85 12.78 44.71 4.42
C PHE A 85 12.79 45.27 2.99
N ILE A 86 11.70 45.88 2.50
CA ILE A 86 11.64 46.41 1.13
C ILE A 86 12.66 47.54 0.92
N CYS A 87 12.64 48.56 1.77
CA CYS A 87 13.67 49.60 1.83
C CYS A 87 13.61 50.38 3.16
N GLN A 88 14.66 51.18 3.43
CA GLN A 88 14.78 51.91 4.69
C GLN A 88 13.69 52.97 4.91
N SER A 89 13.20 53.62 3.84
CA SER A 89 12.10 54.60 3.95
C SER A 89 10.79 53.91 4.35
N TRP A 90 10.50 52.74 3.77
CA TRP A 90 9.34 51.93 4.16
C TRP A 90 9.42 51.48 5.60
N ARG A 91 10.59 50.97 6.02
CA ARG A 91 10.83 50.62 7.42
C ARG A 91 10.48 51.77 8.36
N ARG A 92 11.00 52.98 8.10
CA ARG A 92 10.74 54.17 8.92
C ARG A 92 9.26 54.57 8.94
N ALA A 93 8.56 54.48 7.81
CA ALA A 93 7.14 54.77 7.73
C ALA A 93 6.30 53.75 8.52
N ILE A 94 6.62 52.46 8.36
CA ILE A 94 5.92 51.35 9.02
C ILE A 94 6.17 51.34 10.53
N GLU A 95 7.35 51.71 11.02
CA GLU A 95 7.62 51.83 12.47
C GLU A 95 6.66 52.78 13.21
N LYS A 96 6.06 53.74 12.49
CA LYS A 96 5.05 54.69 13.02
C LYS A 96 3.61 54.25 12.78
N HIS A 97 3.37 53.05 12.26
CA HIS A 97 2.03 52.53 12.01
C HIS A 97 1.28 52.22 13.33
N PHE A 98 0.00 52.56 13.42
CA PHE A 98 -0.80 52.40 14.64
C PHE A 98 -0.96 50.95 15.10
N PHE A 99 -0.81 50.00 14.18
CA PHE A 99 -0.77 48.56 14.46
C PHE A 99 0.16 48.19 15.62
N TRP A 100 1.36 48.79 15.69
CA TRP A 100 2.32 48.47 16.75
C TRP A 100 1.81 48.86 18.14
N ASN A 101 1.16 50.02 18.26
CA ASN A 101 0.52 50.45 19.52
C ASN A 101 -0.58 49.46 19.92
N HIS A 102 -1.40 49.02 18.95
CA HIS A 102 -2.44 48.03 19.20
C HIS A 102 -1.87 46.70 19.73
N ILE A 103 -0.80 46.18 19.13
CA ILE A 103 -0.18 44.93 19.60
C ILE A 103 0.41 45.08 21.00
N VAL A 104 1.10 46.19 21.29
CA VAL A 104 1.65 46.44 22.63
C VAL A 104 0.54 46.36 23.68
N ASN A 105 -0.60 47.03 23.44
CA ASN A 105 -1.73 47.01 24.36
C ASN A 105 -2.41 45.63 24.47
N ILE A 106 -2.25 44.76 23.47
CA ILE A 106 -2.73 43.37 23.53
C ILE A 106 -1.78 42.50 24.37
N ILE A 107 -0.47 42.67 24.20
CA ILE A 107 0.54 41.82 24.86
C ILE A 107 0.80 42.29 26.29
N ASP A 108 0.74 43.59 26.57
CA ASP A 108 0.96 44.20 27.88
C ASP A 108 -0.19 45.20 28.20
N PRO A 109 -1.40 44.70 28.47
CA PRO A 109 -2.59 45.55 28.65
C PRO A 109 -2.53 46.45 29.88
N ASN A 110 -1.62 46.19 30.82
CA ASN A 110 -1.46 46.95 32.07
C ASN A 110 -0.21 47.84 32.06
N ASP A 111 0.44 48.02 30.89
CA ASP A 111 1.63 48.84 30.75
C ASP A 111 2.76 48.46 31.72
N PHE A 112 2.87 47.18 32.09
CA PHE A 112 3.87 46.70 33.06
C PHE A 112 5.30 46.98 32.58
N LEU A 113 5.54 46.87 31.28
CA LEU A 113 6.82 47.10 30.62
C LEU A 113 6.93 48.50 29.98
N ILE A 114 6.04 49.44 30.27
CA ILE A 114 6.05 50.79 29.66
C ILE A 114 7.40 51.50 29.82
N PHE A 115 8.15 51.19 30.89
CA PHE A 115 9.49 51.74 31.12
C PHE A 115 10.50 51.32 30.03
N HIS A 116 10.29 50.20 29.33
CA HIS A 116 11.08 49.78 28.17
C HIS A 116 10.82 50.63 26.90
N MET A 117 9.84 51.55 26.92
CA MET A 117 9.61 52.50 25.82
C MET A 117 10.64 53.64 25.83
N THR A 118 11.34 53.86 26.94
CA THR A 118 12.32 54.94 27.08
C THR A 118 13.71 54.37 27.34
N VAL A 119 14.69 54.78 26.53
CA VAL A 119 16.10 54.42 26.73
C VAL A 119 16.84 55.62 27.30
N HIS A 120 17.51 55.41 28.43
CA HIS A 120 18.41 56.38 29.03
C HIS A 120 19.85 56.05 28.57
N PRO A 121 20.40 56.74 27.55
CA PRO A 121 21.75 56.48 27.09
C PRO A 121 22.75 56.73 28.24
N LYS A 122 23.71 55.83 28.42
CA LYS A 122 24.79 56.04 29.38
C LYS A 122 25.65 57.23 28.90
N PRO A 123 26.07 58.13 29.81
CA PRO A 123 26.98 59.21 29.43
C PRO A 123 28.26 58.60 28.84
N GLN A 124 28.64 59.04 27.64
CA GLN A 124 29.79 58.48 26.89
C GLN A 124 31.14 58.81 27.55
N HIS A 125 31.19 59.80 28.45
CA HIS A 125 32.37 60.18 29.22
C HIS A 125 32.00 60.48 30.67
N GLU A 126 32.81 59.98 31.61
CA GLU A 126 32.62 60.18 33.06
C GLU A 126 32.65 61.68 33.48
N ASN A 127 33.20 62.56 32.63
CA ASN A 127 33.32 64.00 32.87
C ASN A 127 32.32 64.87 32.09
N ALA A 128 31.34 64.28 31.40
CA ALA A 128 30.32 65.05 30.69
C ALA A 128 29.26 65.57 31.69
N SER A 129 29.24 66.88 31.92
CA SER A 129 28.27 67.56 32.81
C SER A 129 26.84 67.61 32.25
N THR A 130 26.60 67.07 31.06
CA THR A 130 25.29 67.04 30.41
C THR A 130 24.74 65.61 30.40
N ILE A 131 23.71 65.38 31.21
CA ILE A 131 22.95 64.12 31.20
C ILE A 131 22.20 64.06 29.87
N PRO A 132 22.45 63.06 29.01
CA PRO A 132 21.75 62.96 27.73
C PRO A 132 20.25 62.74 27.94
N SER A 133 19.42 63.42 27.14
CA SER A 133 17.97 63.32 27.25
C SER A 133 17.47 61.90 26.95
N PRO A 134 16.45 61.40 27.68
CA PRO A 134 15.84 60.10 27.39
C PRO A 134 15.33 60.03 25.95
N ILE A 135 15.61 58.91 25.28
CA ILE A 135 15.14 58.63 23.92
C ILE A 135 13.86 57.80 24.02
N ARG A 136 12.74 58.34 23.52
CA ARG A 136 11.49 57.58 23.40
C ARG A 136 11.52 56.72 22.14
N LEU A 137 11.38 55.42 22.30
CA LEU A 137 11.33 54.44 21.23
C LEU A 137 10.00 54.51 20.46
N THR A 138 10.01 54.06 19.21
CA THR A 138 8.77 53.82 18.46
C THR A 138 8.03 52.62 19.05
N TYR A 139 6.71 52.52 18.85
CA TYR A 139 5.94 51.37 19.32
C TYR A 139 6.44 50.05 18.74
N HIS A 140 6.96 50.04 17.51
CA HIS A 140 7.63 48.87 16.93
C HIS A 140 8.85 48.44 17.77
N GLN A 141 9.76 49.37 18.07
CA GLN A 141 10.95 49.08 18.87
C GLN A 141 10.59 48.66 20.30
N HIS A 142 9.59 49.31 20.90
CA HIS A 142 9.06 48.93 22.20
C HIS A 142 8.47 47.52 22.20
N LEU A 143 7.69 47.16 21.17
CA LEU A 143 7.16 45.80 20.99
C LEU A 143 8.29 44.76 20.93
N LYS A 144 9.38 45.04 20.23
CA LYS A 144 10.54 44.13 20.19
C LYS A 144 11.13 43.90 21.58
N ASN A 145 11.23 44.95 22.40
CA ASN A 145 11.67 44.81 23.80
C ASN A 145 10.68 44.02 24.64
N VAL A 146 9.36 44.23 24.44
CA VAL A 146 8.30 43.48 25.12
C VAL A 146 8.37 41.99 24.76
N ILE A 147 8.39 41.63 23.47
CA ILE A 147 8.45 40.23 23.02
C ILE A 147 9.76 39.57 23.45
N ALA A 148 10.91 40.24 23.30
CA ALA A 148 12.21 39.68 23.66
C ALA A 148 12.37 39.42 25.17
N SER A 149 11.64 40.17 26.00
CA SER A 149 11.67 40.02 27.47
C SER A 149 10.50 39.19 28.01
N SER A 150 9.51 38.84 27.20
CA SER A 150 8.31 38.15 27.65
C SER A 150 8.25 36.69 27.20
N CYS A 151 7.76 35.82 28.07
CA CYS A 151 7.45 34.45 27.70
C CYS A 151 6.18 34.43 26.83
N VAL A 152 6.34 34.14 25.55
CA VAL A 152 5.26 34.19 24.57
C VAL A 152 4.16 33.17 24.88
N VAL A 153 4.53 31.97 25.37
CA VAL A 153 3.58 30.95 25.83
C VAL A 153 2.69 31.48 26.97
N CYS A 154 3.28 32.10 27.99
CA CYS A 154 2.50 32.75 29.07
C CYS A 154 1.58 33.85 28.54
N ARG A 155 2.07 34.71 27.65
CA ARG A 155 1.28 35.86 27.13
C ARG A 155 0.09 35.40 26.29
N ILE A 156 0.25 34.33 25.53
CA ILE A 156 -0.83 33.74 24.72
C ILE A 156 -1.90 33.09 25.60
N ASN A 157 -1.50 32.36 26.65
CA ASN A 157 -2.47 31.62 27.48
C ASN A 157 -3.10 32.48 28.59
N TYR A 158 -2.41 33.51 29.08
CA TYR A 158 -2.85 34.38 30.17
C TYR A 158 -2.73 35.88 29.84
N PRO A 159 -3.41 36.36 28.77
CA PRO A 159 -3.25 37.71 28.25
C PRO A 159 -3.57 38.82 29.26
N THR A 160 -4.52 38.58 30.17
CA THR A 160 -4.95 39.57 31.18
C THR A 160 -4.06 39.63 32.41
N SER A 161 -3.25 38.59 32.63
CA SER A 161 -2.30 38.53 33.75
C SER A 161 -1.02 39.29 33.41
N THR A 162 -0.17 39.58 34.39
CA THR A 162 1.22 40.00 34.18
C THR A 162 2.18 38.82 34.02
N LEU A 163 1.67 37.59 34.14
CA LEU A 163 2.45 36.36 34.02
C LEU A 163 3.21 36.33 32.69
N GLY A 164 4.51 36.02 32.78
CA GLY A 164 5.40 35.92 31.63
C GLY A 164 6.05 37.22 31.18
N LEU A 165 5.58 38.40 31.61
CA LEU A 165 6.23 39.68 31.29
C LEU A 165 7.59 39.77 32.02
N ALA A 166 8.63 40.25 31.33
CA ALA A 166 10.03 40.25 31.81
C ALA A 166 10.59 38.87 32.24
N ALA A 167 9.89 37.77 31.93
CA ALA A 167 10.26 36.43 32.37
C ALA A 167 11.04 35.63 31.32
N ALA A 168 11.21 36.12 30.09
CA ALA A 168 11.96 35.40 29.05
C ALA A 168 13.43 35.24 29.46
N LYS A 169 13.93 34.00 29.45
CA LYS A 169 15.32 33.65 29.77
C LYS A 169 15.97 32.75 28.71
N ARG A 170 15.15 32.15 27.85
CA ARG A 170 15.53 31.17 26.83
C ARG A 170 14.74 31.45 25.57
N SER A 171 15.21 30.91 24.46
CA SER A 171 14.54 30.99 23.17
C SER A 171 14.16 29.59 22.70
N MET A 172 12.99 29.45 22.11
CA MET A 172 12.58 28.25 21.38
C MET A 172 12.30 28.61 19.92
N ILE A 173 12.38 27.63 19.03
CA ILE A 173 11.98 27.78 17.64
C ILE A 173 10.59 27.17 17.50
N THR A 174 9.71 27.86 16.79
CA THR A 174 8.37 27.38 16.46
C THR A 174 8.20 27.34 14.95
N THR A 175 7.39 26.40 14.47
CA THR A 175 7.12 26.22 13.04
C THR A 175 6.56 27.48 12.38
N TYR A 176 5.68 28.22 13.08
CA TYR A 176 4.93 29.35 12.50
C TYR A 176 5.36 30.73 12.97
N LEU A 177 5.95 30.84 14.15
CA LEU A 177 6.31 32.14 14.76
C LEU A 177 7.83 32.33 14.88
N GLY A 178 8.63 31.41 14.34
CA GLY A 178 10.09 31.50 14.40
C GLY A 178 10.62 31.42 15.83
N THR A 179 11.67 32.19 16.12
CA THR A 179 12.33 32.19 17.42
C THR A 179 11.60 33.07 18.43
N LEU A 180 11.12 32.47 19.52
CA LEU A 180 10.35 33.15 20.56
C LEU A 180 11.01 33.03 21.93
N GLY A 181 10.83 34.06 22.77
CA GLY A 181 11.26 34.04 24.16
C GLY A 181 10.34 33.19 25.04
N ILE A 182 10.92 32.36 25.90
CA ILE A 182 10.20 31.57 26.91
C ILE A 182 10.82 31.73 28.30
N CYS A 183 9.99 31.55 29.33
CA CYS A 183 10.44 31.58 30.71
C CYS A 183 11.19 30.30 31.07
N LYS A 184 11.85 30.31 32.22
CA LYS A 184 12.59 29.16 32.74
C LYS A 184 11.70 27.93 32.97
N ASP A 185 10.43 28.15 33.32
CA ASP A 185 9.51 27.06 33.64
C ASP A 185 8.98 26.34 32.40
N HIS A 186 8.72 27.08 31.32
CA HIS A 186 8.39 26.50 30.01
C HIS A 186 9.61 25.86 29.36
N ASP A 187 10.80 26.44 29.51
CA ASP A 187 12.03 25.80 29.01
C ASP A 187 12.30 24.45 29.68
N ARG A 188 12.01 24.33 30.99
CA ARG A 188 12.16 23.08 31.75
C ARG A 188 11.06 22.05 31.47
N ARG A 189 9.89 22.47 30.99
CA ARG A 189 8.71 21.62 30.79
C ARG A 189 8.19 21.81 29.38
N ARG A 190 8.99 21.40 28.39
CA ARG A 190 8.61 21.54 26.97
C ARG A 190 7.41 20.68 26.56
N ALA A 191 7.11 19.65 27.35
CA ALA A 191 5.89 18.86 27.23
C ALA A 191 4.65 19.53 27.88
N SER A 192 4.76 20.69 28.52
CA SER A 192 3.59 21.38 29.11
C SER A 192 2.82 22.22 28.10
N TYR A 193 3.41 22.54 26.95
CA TYR A 193 2.77 23.39 25.94
C TYR A 193 3.00 22.85 24.52
N CYS A 194 2.01 22.97 23.66
CA CYS A 194 2.10 22.50 22.29
C CYS A 194 3.00 23.44 21.47
N GLY A 195 4.03 22.91 20.81
CA GLY A 195 4.95 23.71 19.99
C GLY A 195 4.33 24.32 18.72
N LEU A 196 3.14 23.88 18.32
CA LEU A 196 2.42 24.37 17.12
C LEU A 196 1.49 25.55 17.44
N CYS A 197 0.60 25.37 18.41
CA CYS A 197 -0.41 26.37 18.76
C CYS A 197 -0.06 27.16 20.03
N LEU A 198 1.01 26.80 20.74
CA LEU A 198 1.48 27.40 21.99
C LEU A 198 0.44 27.37 23.12
N ARG A 199 -0.54 26.47 23.04
CA ARG A 199 -1.44 26.18 24.14
C ARG A 199 -0.67 25.48 25.24
N ASP A 200 -0.87 25.91 26.46
CA ASP A 200 -0.23 25.37 27.65
C ASP A 200 -1.29 24.64 28.48
N THR A 201 -0.91 23.54 29.14
CA THR A 201 -1.69 23.03 30.27
C THR A 201 -1.55 24.01 31.43
N VAL A 202 -2.60 24.13 32.24
CA VAL A 202 -2.62 25.17 33.27
C VAL A 202 -1.46 24.94 34.23
N VAL A 203 -0.52 25.90 34.29
CA VAL A 203 0.53 25.93 35.32
C VAL A 203 -0.10 26.42 36.62
N THR A 204 -1.02 25.65 37.19
CA THR A 204 -1.35 25.79 38.60
C THR A 204 -0.26 25.04 39.36
N SER A 205 0.82 25.77 39.66
CA SER A 205 1.96 25.31 40.47
C SER A 205 1.59 25.19 41.96
N GLY A 206 0.42 24.64 42.28
CA GLY A 206 -0.05 24.40 43.63
C GLY A 206 -0.46 22.93 43.80
N PRO A 207 -0.36 22.36 45.03
CA PRO A 207 -0.81 21.00 45.33
C PRO A 207 -2.32 20.78 45.16
N ASP A 208 -3.10 21.85 44.98
CA ASP A 208 -4.55 21.83 44.84
C ASP A 208 -4.97 21.94 43.37
N THR A 209 -4.53 21.00 42.52
CA THR A 209 -5.09 20.88 41.16
C THR A 209 -6.56 20.55 41.29
N THR A 210 -7.44 21.46 40.89
CA THR A 210 -8.88 21.20 40.94
C THR A 210 -9.24 20.14 39.90
N ALA A 211 -10.31 19.37 40.12
CA ALA A 211 -10.82 18.41 39.13
C ALA A 211 -11.03 19.07 37.74
N ARG A 212 -11.43 20.35 37.75
CA ARG A 212 -11.58 21.17 36.55
C ARG A 212 -10.26 21.43 35.80
N ASP A 213 -9.15 21.61 36.51
CA ASP A 213 -7.84 21.83 35.88
C ASP A 213 -7.32 20.53 35.25
N TYR A 214 -7.63 19.39 35.86
CA TYR A 214 -7.36 18.07 35.28
C TYR A 214 -8.16 17.85 33.99
N GLU A 215 -9.47 18.11 34.01
CA GLU A 215 -10.33 18.04 32.81
C GLU A 215 -9.85 18.96 31.68
N LEU A 216 -9.44 20.19 32.01
CA LEU A 216 -8.88 21.13 31.03
C LEU A 216 -7.56 20.63 30.43
N SER A 217 -6.70 20.04 31.26
CA SER A 217 -5.43 19.48 30.80
C SER A 217 -5.64 18.26 29.90
N GLN A 218 -6.56 17.37 30.26
CA GLN A 218 -6.97 16.23 29.45
C GLN A 218 -7.62 16.65 28.13
N ALA A 219 -8.41 17.73 28.14
CA ALA A 219 -9.04 18.26 26.92
C ALA A 219 -8.04 18.87 25.92
N ILE A 220 -6.88 19.34 26.38
CA ILE A 220 -5.80 19.80 25.49
C ILE A 220 -4.92 18.61 25.07
N ALA A 221 -4.67 17.66 25.99
CA ALA A 221 -3.88 16.44 25.79
C ALA A 221 -2.55 16.74 25.06
N ILE A 222 -1.65 17.39 25.78
CA ILE A 222 -0.29 17.69 25.29
C ILE A 222 0.59 16.51 25.60
N VAL A 223 1.19 15.94 24.56
CA VAL A 223 2.05 14.76 24.62
C VAL A 223 3.31 15.01 23.81
N GLU A 224 4.36 14.25 24.11
CA GLU A 224 5.61 14.28 23.35
C GLU A 224 5.35 14.00 21.86
N ASN A 225 6.11 14.67 20.99
CA ASN A 225 5.95 14.52 19.57
C ASN A 225 6.85 13.40 19.03
N GLU A 226 6.27 12.34 18.50
CA GLU A 226 7.02 11.30 17.77
C GLU A 226 7.14 11.60 16.27
N ASP A 227 6.30 12.49 15.73
CA ASP A 227 6.26 12.84 14.31
C ASP A 227 7.25 13.97 13.96
N GLU A 228 8.54 13.63 13.94
CA GLU A 228 9.63 14.53 13.53
C GLU A 228 9.61 14.84 12.03
N ASP A 229 8.99 13.98 11.21
CA ASP A 229 8.86 14.19 9.75
C ASP A 229 7.90 15.33 9.44
N THR A 230 6.76 15.38 10.12
CA THR A 230 5.76 16.45 9.96
C THR A 230 6.16 17.71 10.72
N TRP A 231 6.67 17.55 11.94
CA TRP A 231 6.96 18.67 12.84
C TRP A 231 8.38 18.60 13.43
N PRO A 232 9.41 18.90 12.62
CA PRO A 232 10.77 18.86 13.09
C PRO A 232 11.02 19.89 14.20
N ALA A 233 11.74 19.47 15.25
CA ALA A 233 12.12 20.30 16.40
C ALA A 233 10.92 20.83 17.23
N VAL A 234 9.77 20.16 17.15
CA VAL A 234 8.63 20.40 18.03
C VAL A 234 8.64 19.35 19.13
N ASP A 235 8.88 19.75 20.38
CA ASP A 235 8.98 18.79 21.49
C ASP A 235 7.65 18.12 21.86
N SER A 236 6.51 18.80 21.66
CA SER A 236 5.20 18.27 22.04
C SER A 236 4.04 18.88 21.23
N THR A 237 2.97 18.10 21.06
CA THR A 237 1.77 18.52 20.32
C THR A 237 0.49 18.28 21.13
N CYS A 238 -0.52 19.13 20.91
CA CYS A 238 -1.84 18.95 21.52
C CYS A 238 -2.76 18.10 20.63
N LYS A 239 -3.76 17.46 21.24
CA LYS A 239 -4.79 16.66 20.57
C LYS A 239 -5.39 17.35 19.34
N LYS A 240 -5.79 18.61 19.48
CA LYS A 240 -6.42 19.38 18.39
C LYS A 240 -5.49 19.65 17.21
N CYS A 241 -4.21 19.95 17.46
CA CYS A 241 -3.26 20.10 16.38
C CYS A 241 -3.04 18.78 15.64
N ARG A 242 -3.00 17.65 16.37
CA ARG A 242 -2.88 16.32 15.75
C ARG A 242 -4.08 15.99 14.86
N VAL A 243 -5.31 16.17 15.35
CA VAL A 243 -6.55 16.04 14.56
C VAL A 243 -6.52 16.91 13.31
N GLU A 244 -6.21 18.20 13.47
CA GLU A 244 -6.21 19.17 12.39
C GLU A 244 -5.23 18.81 11.28
N TRP A 245 -4.01 18.42 11.64
CA TRP A 245 -2.96 18.13 10.66
C TRP A 245 -3.12 16.75 10.02
N LEU A 246 -3.58 15.75 10.76
CA LEU A 246 -3.97 14.47 10.18
C LEU A 246 -5.05 14.69 9.11
N TRP A 247 -6.11 15.45 9.44
CA TRP A 247 -7.17 15.78 8.50
C TRP A 247 -6.66 16.58 7.30
N ARG A 248 -5.83 17.60 7.52
CA ARG A 248 -5.23 18.39 6.43
C ARG A 248 -4.44 17.52 5.48
N ARG A 249 -3.59 16.63 6.00
CA ARG A 249 -2.78 15.73 5.21
C ARG A 249 -3.65 14.78 4.39
N ALA A 250 -4.66 14.20 5.00
CA ALA A 250 -5.60 13.29 4.34
C ALA A 250 -6.46 13.99 3.29
N ASN A 251 -6.89 15.23 3.54
CA ASN A 251 -7.79 15.95 2.63
C ASN A 251 -7.14 16.31 1.28
N HIS A 252 -5.82 16.14 1.12
CA HIS A 252 -5.14 16.23 -0.17
C HIS A 252 -5.39 15.01 -1.09
N SER A 253 -5.88 13.89 -0.56
CA SER A 253 -6.11 12.64 -1.26
C SER A 253 -7.52 12.11 -0.94
N VAL A 254 -8.35 11.93 -1.96
CA VAL A 254 -9.70 11.35 -1.77
C VAL A 254 -9.60 9.96 -1.12
N ARG A 255 -8.59 9.18 -1.53
CA ARG A 255 -8.30 7.86 -0.97
C ARG A 255 -7.98 7.93 0.51
N ASP A 256 -7.11 8.86 0.93
CA ASP A 256 -6.71 8.99 2.34
C ASP A 256 -7.90 9.45 3.20
N ARG A 257 -8.72 10.36 2.65
CA ARG A 257 -9.95 10.83 3.30
C ARG A 257 -10.93 9.69 3.55
N GLU A 258 -11.15 8.81 2.58
CA GLU A 258 -12.04 7.67 2.74
C GLU A 258 -11.44 6.63 3.70
N ALA A 259 -10.13 6.37 3.60
CA ALA A 259 -9.41 5.41 4.44
C ALA A 259 -9.55 5.66 5.94
N ILE A 260 -9.43 6.93 6.36
CA ILE A 260 -9.55 7.33 7.77
C ILE A 260 -10.99 7.59 8.22
N GLY A 261 -11.99 7.40 7.35
CA GLY A 261 -13.39 7.60 7.70
C GLY A 261 -13.86 9.06 7.67
N GLY A 262 -13.36 9.84 6.72
CA GLY A 262 -13.81 11.20 6.45
C GLY A 262 -13.43 12.21 7.53
N SER A 263 -14.14 13.35 7.57
CA SER A 263 -13.83 14.45 8.50
C SER A 263 -14.08 14.10 9.96
N SER A 264 -14.86 13.04 10.22
CA SER A 264 -15.07 12.46 11.54
C SER A 264 -13.87 11.66 12.05
N LEU A 265 -12.95 11.26 11.16
CA LEU A 265 -11.83 10.37 11.48
C LEU A 265 -12.30 9.03 12.08
N GLN A 266 -13.44 8.53 11.60
CA GLN A 266 -14.10 7.33 12.09
C GLN A 266 -14.10 6.28 10.99
N SER A 267 -12.98 5.58 10.84
CA SER A 267 -12.84 4.51 9.85
C SER A 267 -13.78 3.35 10.22
N GLU A 268 -14.26 2.61 9.22
CA GLU A 268 -15.02 1.39 9.47
C GLU A 268 -14.11 0.24 9.95
N ASP A 269 -12.79 0.34 9.77
CA ASP A 269 -11.81 -0.65 10.21
C ASP A 269 -11.33 -0.34 11.63
N TRP A 270 -11.44 -1.32 12.54
CA TRP A 270 -11.14 -1.13 13.96
C TRP A 270 -9.66 -0.79 14.20
N GLU A 271 -8.73 -1.42 13.47
CA GLU A 271 -7.30 -1.19 13.64
C GLU A 271 -6.93 0.23 13.19
N THR A 272 -7.52 0.69 12.09
CA THR A 272 -7.39 2.08 11.64
C THR A 272 -7.95 3.06 12.67
N ARG A 273 -9.13 2.79 13.26
CA ARG A 273 -9.68 3.64 14.34
C ARG A 273 -8.74 3.72 15.53
N GLN A 274 -8.27 2.56 16.02
CA GLN A 274 -7.37 2.50 17.17
C GLN A 274 -6.06 3.26 16.90
N THR A 275 -5.45 3.09 15.73
CA THR A 275 -4.22 3.81 15.37
C THR A 275 -4.45 5.31 15.24
N VAL A 276 -5.58 5.74 14.68
CA VAL A 276 -5.97 7.17 14.62
C VAL A 276 -6.16 7.73 16.03
N GLU A 277 -6.83 7.00 16.92
CA GLU A 277 -7.04 7.39 18.31
C GLU A 277 -5.73 7.45 19.11
N ASN A 278 -4.87 6.44 18.99
CA ASN A 278 -3.54 6.44 19.61
C ASN A 278 -2.70 7.64 19.15
N PHE A 279 -2.69 7.93 17.84
CA PHE A 279 -2.02 9.12 17.32
C PHE A 279 -2.63 10.40 17.92
N ILE A 280 -3.95 10.53 17.97
CA ILE A 280 -4.66 11.74 18.44
C ILE A 280 -4.57 11.95 19.96
N GLU A 281 -4.61 10.90 20.76
CA GLU A 281 -4.61 10.98 22.23
C GLU A 281 -3.18 10.90 22.77
N MET A 282 -2.42 9.89 22.35
CA MET A 282 -1.10 9.54 22.92
C MET A 282 0.08 10.08 22.13
N GLY A 283 -0.10 10.38 20.85
CA GLY A 283 0.94 10.98 20.00
C GLY A 283 1.86 9.93 19.41
N GLU A 284 1.40 8.69 19.42
CA GLU A 284 2.11 7.51 18.96
C GLU A 284 2.15 7.48 17.43
N GLY A 285 3.37 7.36 16.89
CA GLY A 285 3.63 7.26 15.47
C GLY A 285 3.51 8.57 14.69
N THR A 286 3.63 8.46 13.36
CA THR A 286 3.61 9.59 12.42
C THR A 286 2.29 9.66 11.64
N ILE A 287 1.93 10.85 11.13
CA ILE A 287 0.81 10.98 10.18
C ILE A 287 1.00 10.07 8.97
N GLY A 288 2.26 9.90 8.52
CA GLY A 288 2.61 9.03 7.40
C GLY A 288 2.22 7.56 7.65
N GLU A 289 2.53 7.05 8.83
CA GLU A 289 2.22 5.68 9.26
C GLU A 289 0.72 5.46 9.43
N VAL A 290 0.01 6.39 10.10
CA VAL A 290 -1.45 6.35 10.26
C VAL A 290 -2.14 6.26 8.89
N LEU A 291 -1.74 7.11 7.94
CA LEU A 291 -2.32 7.11 6.60
C LEU A 291 -1.88 5.92 5.75
N ALA A 292 -0.69 5.36 5.98
CA ALA A 292 -0.25 4.14 5.30
C ALA A 292 -1.10 2.95 5.74
N LEU A 293 -1.27 2.75 7.06
CA LEU A 293 -2.09 1.69 7.62
C LEU A 293 -3.55 1.81 7.16
N ALA A 294 -4.13 3.01 7.27
CA ALA A 294 -5.51 3.25 6.84
C ALA A 294 -5.72 2.86 5.37
N ARG A 295 -4.79 3.24 4.48
CA ARG A 295 -4.85 2.88 3.05
C ARG A 295 -4.75 1.38 2.84
N GLU A 296 -3.86 0.69 3.55
CA GLU A 296 -3.73 -0.77 3.47
C GLU A 296 -5.02 -1.47 3.88
N LYS A 297 -5.61 -1.06 5.01
CA LYS A 297 -6.84 -1.66 5.55
C LYS A 297 -8.03 -1.41 4.63
N GLN A 298 -8.19 -0.19 4.13
CA GLN A 298 -9.23 0.13 3.16
C GLN A 298 -9.06 -0.70 1.87
N TRP A 299 -7.84 -0.83 1.36
CA TRP A 299 -7.58 -1.62 0.16
C TRP A 299 -7.91 -3.11 0.36
N LEU A 300 -7.49 -3.69 1.50
CA LEU A 300 -7.81 -5.08 1.83
C LEU A 300 -9.32 -5.32 1.86
N ARG A 301 -10.10 -4.39 2.42
CA ARG A 301 -11.56 -4.52 2.49
C ARG A 301 -12.24 -4.39 1.14
N LEU A 302 -11.80 -3.47 0.29
CA LEU A 302 -12.43 -3.21 -1.01
C LEU A 302 -12.06 -4.23 -2.08
N HIS A 303 -10.83 -4.73 -2.05
CA HIS A 303 -10.29 -5.54 -3.15
C HIS A 303 -10.07 -7.01 -2.80
N THR A 304 -10.29 -7.40 -1.54
CA THR A 304 -10.11 -8.80 -1.10
C THR A 304 -11.27 -9.26 -0.21
N LYS A 305 -11.29 -10.54 0.15
CA LYS A 305 -12.29 -11.11 1.07
C LYS A 305 -11.92 -10.91 2.55
N TYR A 306 -11.18 -9.84 2.88
CA TYR A 306 -10.63 -9.60 4.22
C TYR A 306 -11.69 -9.59 5.32
N GLU A 307 -12.80 -8.87 5.08
CA GLU A 307 -13.87 -8.76 6.07
C GLU A 307 -14.59 -10.10 6.29
N ALA A 308 -14.94 -10.80 5.21
CA ALA A 308 -15.61 -12.10 5.29
C ALA A 308 -14.71 -13.17 5.94
N LEU A 309 -13.43 -13.23 5.55
CA LEU A 309 -12.47 -14.17 6.12
C LEU A 309 -12.17 -13.87 7.59
N GLY A 310 -12.14 -12.59 7.97
CA GLY A 310 -12.03 -12.18 9.38
C GLY A 310 -13.20 -12.67 10.21
N GLN A 311 -14.44 -12.50 9.72
CA GLN A 311 -15.64 -13.00 10.38
C GLN A 311 -15.65 -14.53 10.50
N HIS A 312 -15.27 -15.26 9.45
CA HIS A 312 -15.16 -16.72 9.50
C HIS A 312 -14.12 -17.20 10.51
N MET A 313 -12.97 -16.54 10.59
CA MET A 313 -11.93 -16.89 11.54
C MET A 313 -12.37 -16.62 12.98
N LEU A 314 -13.02 -15.48 13.25
CA LEU A 314 -13.62 -15.21 14.56
C LEU A 314 -14.63 -16.29 14.95
N ALA A 315 -15.55 -16.64 14.05
CA ALA A 315 -16.53 -17.69 14.30
C ALA A 315 -15.86 -19.05 14.59
N ALA A 316 -14.79 -19.38 13.88
CA ALA A 316 -14.02 -20.60 14.10
C ALA A 316 -13.33 -20.61 15.47
N GLN A 317 -12.73 -19.48 15.89
CA GLN A 317 -12.08 -19.38 17.19
C GLN A 317 -13.08 -19.42 18.35
N VAL A 318 -14.24 -18.75 18.23
CA VAL A 318 -15.31 -18.84 19.24
C VAL A 318 -15.81 -20.28 19.35
N THR A 319 -15.98 -20.97 18.23
CA THR A 319 -16.38 -22.39 18.23
C THR A 319 -15.32 -23.27 18.88
N HIS A 320 -14.04 -23.02 18.60
CA HIS A 320 -12.93 -23.74 19.24
C HIS A 320 -12.92 -23.53 20.75
N GLN A 321 -13.01 -22.29 21.21
CA GLN A 321 -13.06 -21.95 22.64
C GLN A 321 -14.28 -22.58 23.32
N ARG A 322 -15.45 -22.54 22.69
CA ARG A 322 -16.65 -23.23 23.22
C ARG A 322 -16.46 -24.74 23.29
N SER A 323 -15.79 -25.35 22.31
CA SER A 323 -15.51 -26.79 22.34
C SER A 323 -14.53 -27.17 23.46
N GLU A 324 -13.54 -26.32 23.73
CA GLU A 324 -12.58 -26.52 24.83
C GLU A 324 -13.23 -26.24 26.20
N ALA A 325 -14.04 -25.19 26.31
CA ALA A 325 -14.77 -24.84 27.52
C ALA A 325 -15.85 -25.88 27.88
N ALA A 326 -16.56 -26.41 26.88
CA ALA A 326 -17.50 -27.53 27.06
C ALA A 326 -16.80 -28.80 27.59
N HIS A 327 -15.48 -28.91 27.42
CA HIS A 327 -14.68 -29.99 27.96
C HIS A 327 -14.16 -29.72 29.39
N VAL A 328 -14.24 -28.47 29.88
CA VAL A 328 -13.62 -28.04 31.15
C VAL A 328 -14.61 -27.62 32.23
N ARG A 329 -15.76 -26.98 31.95
CA ARG A 329 -16.73 -26.63 33.03
C ARG A 329 -18.13 -26.32 32.51
N ARG A 330 -19.11 -26.88 33.23
CA ARG A 330 -20.57 -26.74 33.04
C ARG A 330 -21.17 -25.55 33.80
N GLU A 331 -20.38 -24.80 34.56
CA GLU A 331 -20.91 -23.74 35.42
C GLU A 331 -19.87 -22.63 35.49
N GLU A 332 -20.10 -21.52 34.78
CA GLU A 332 -19.73 -20.14 35.15
C GLU A 332 -20.18 -19.20 34.01
N GLU A 333 -21.11 -18.33 34.39
CA GLU A 333 -21.70 -17.12 33.81
C GLU A 333 -21.43 -16.74 32.33
N GLU A 334 -22.53 -16.47 31.62
CA GLU A 334 -22.57 -15.76 30.34
C GLU A 334 -21.97 -14.35 30.50
N GLU A 335 -20.64 -14.23 30.40
CA GLU A 335 -20.01 -12.93 30.14
C GLU A 335 -20.46 -12.48 28.75
N GLU A 336 -21.22 -11.38 28.70
CA GLU A 336 -21.62 -10.74 27.46
C GLU A 336 -20.38 -10.48 26.61
N ASP A 337 -20.27 -11.13 25.44
CA ASP A 337 -19.23 -10.91 24.42
C ASP A 337 -19.12 -9.40 24.15
N SER A 338 -18.22 -8.73 24.86
CA SER A 338 -18.03 -7.29 24.71
C SER A 338 -17.40 -7.02 23.34
N GLU A 339 -17.71 -5.90 22.71
CA GLU A 339 -17.08 -5.54 21.42
C GLU A 339 -15.54 -5.53 21.53
N GLU A 340 -15.01 -5.21 22.72
CA GLU A 340 -13.58 -5.23 23.05
C GLU A 340 -12.98 -6.65 22.96
N ASP A 341 -13.68 -7.68 23.46
CA ASP A 341 -13.20 -9.07 23.36
C ASP A 341 -13.14 -9.55 21.91
N ARG A 342 -14.09 -9.09 21.08
CA ARG A 342 -14.10 -9.39 19.65
C ARG A 342 -12.94 -8.72 18.92
N GLU A 343 -12.60 -7.48 19.25
CA GLU A 343 -11.46 -6.75 18.70
C GLU A 343 -10.12 -7.36 19.16
N ALA A 344 -10.01 -7.75 20.43
CA ALA A 344 -8.83 -8.45 20.96
C ALA A 344 -8.59 -9.79 20.27
N MET A 345 -9.67 -10.54 19.99
CA MET A 345 -9.61 -11.79 19.24
C MET A 345 -9.17 -11.56 17.78
N MET A 346 -9.71 -10.53 17.10
CA MET A 346 -9.27 -10.16 15.75
C MET A 346 -7.80 -9.75 15.71
N THR A 347 -7.31 -9.03 16.72
CA THR A 347 -5.91 -8.59 16.81
C THR A 347 -4.95 -9.77 16.66
N ARG A 348 -5.24 -10.90 17.34
CA ARG A 348 -4.38 -12.09 17.33
C ARG A 348 -4.34 -12.82 15.99
N GLY A 349 -5.40 -12.73 15.18
CA GLY A 349 -5.51 -13.41 13.89
C GLY A 349 -5.37 -12.50 12.67
N SER A 350 -5.25 -11.19 12.86
CA SER A 350 -5.23 -10.17 11.80
C SER A 350 -4.21 -10.48 10.69
N GLY A 351 -3.01 -10.95 11.06
CA GLY A 351 -1.97 -11.39 10.13
C GLY A 351 -2.37 -12.61 9.31
N GLN A 352 -3.00 -13.62 9.92
CA GLN A 352 -3.47 -14.82 9.21
C GLN A 352 -4.59 -14.48 8.22
N VAL A 353 -5.55 -13.64 8.63
CA VAL A 353 -6.63 -13.18 7.74
C VAL A 353 -6.05 -12.42 6.56
N ARG A 354 -5.07 -11.55 6.79
CA ARG A 354 -4.37 -10.79 5.74
C ARG A 354 -3.72 -11.73 4.74
N ASP A 355 -2.96 -12.72 5.19
CA ASP A 355 -2.27 -13.70 4.32
C ASP A 355 -3.27 -14.55 3.50
N LEU A 356 -4.34 -15.03 4.14
CA LEU A 356 -5.40 -15.79 3.47
C LEU A 356 -6.11 -14.93 2.42
N SER A 357 -6.39 -13.67 2.73
CA SER A 357 -7.08 -12.73 1.84
C SER A 357 -6.23 -12.39 0.62
N LEU A 358 -4.93 -12.13 0.83
CA LEU A 358 -3.97 -11.89 -0.26
C LEU A 358 -3.78 -13.13 -1.13
N THR A 359 -3.71 -14.31 -0.52
CA THR A 359 -3.60 -15.58 -1.26
C THR A 359 -4.85 -15.84 -2.10
N ALA A 360 -6.05 -15.63 -1.53
CA ALA A 360 -7.31 -15.76 -2.25
C ALA A 360 -7.41 -14.76 -3.42
N TRP A 361 -7.11 -13.49 -3.16
CA TRP A 361 -7.06 -12.43 -4.17
C TRP A 361 -6.10 -12.77 -5.32
N ALA A 362 -4.86 -13.17 -4.99
CA ALA A 362 -3.88 -13.50 -6.03
C ALA A 362 -4.28 -14.74 -6.82
N ARG A 363 -4.84 -15.76 -6.16
CA ARG A 363 -5.37 -16.98 -6.78
C ARG A 363 -6.48 -16.66 -7.78
N GLU A 364 -7.45 -15.82 -7.41
CA GLU A 364 -8.55 -15.42 -8.29
C GLU A 364 -8.04 -14.74 -9.57
N ARG A 365 -7.06 -13.83 -9.45
CA ARG A 365 -6.44 -13.18 -10.61
C ARG A 365 -5.73 -14.16 -11.56
N ILE A 366 -4.99 -15.11 -11.00
CA ILE A 366 -4.27 -16.12 -11.79
C ILE A 366 -5.26 -17.05 -12.48
N LEU A 367 -6.31 -17.47 -11.76
CA LEU A 367 -7.38 -18.29 -12.33
C LEU A 367 -8.10 -17.56 -13.47
N ASP A 368 -8.30 -16.25 -13.35
CA ASP A 368 -8.87 -15.39 -14.40
C ASP A 368 -7.90 -15.10 -15.57
N GLY A 369 -6.67 -15.61 -15.51
CA GLY A 369 -5.66 -15.46 -16.56
C GLY A 369 -4.86 -14.16 -16.52
N HIS A 370 -5.05 -13.34 -15.47
CA HIS A 370 -4.23 -12.15 -15.25
C HIS A 370 -2.94 -12.52 -14.50
N TRP A 371 -1.93 -12.95 -15.25
CA TRP A 371 -0.67 -13.46 -14.71
C TRP A 371 0.38 -12.37 -14.44
N ILE A 372 -0.02 -11.09 -14.49
CA ILE A 372 0.88 -9.98 -14.15
C ILE A 372 0.96 -9.85 -12.62
N SER A 373 2.19 -9.85 -12.12
CA SER A 373 2.53 -9.67 -10.71
C SER A 373 2.12 -8.28 -10.21
N PRO A 374 1.59 -8.15 -8.98
CA PRO A 374 1.34 -6.85 -8.37
C PRO A 374 2.59 -5.97 -8.30
N ALA A 375 3.79 -6.56 -8.15
CA ALA A 375 5.04 -5.81 -8.11
C ALA A 375 5.33 -5.09 -9.44
N ASP A 376 5.09 -5.76 -10.58
CA ASP A 376 5.28 -5.12 -11.88
C ASP A 376 4.33 -3.94 -12.06
N ILE A 377 3.07 -4.07 -11.62
CA ILE A 377 2.09 -2.99 -11.69
C ILE A 377 2.49 -1.84 -10.76
N TYR A 378 2.94 -2.13 -9.53
CA TYR A 378 3.37 -1.14 -8.54
C TYR A 378 4.59 -0.33 -9.02
N TYR A 379 5.58 -0.98 -9.64
CA TYR A 379 6.74 -0.31 -10.23
C TYR A 379 6.51 0.22 -11.65
N ALA A 380 5.29 0.09 -12.18
CA ALA A 380 4.95 0.43 -13.56
C ALA A 380 5.87 -0.24 -14.60
N TYR A 381 6.34 -1.45 -14.30
CA TYR A 381 7.11 -2.26 -15.25
C TYR A 381 6.19 -2.84 -16.30
N THR A 382 6.49 -2.52 -17.55
CA THR A 382 5.74 -2.97 -18.72
C THR A 382 6.70 -3.50 -19.76
N ALA A 383 6.28 -4.50 -20.54
CA ALA A 383 7.03 -4.96 -21.69
C ALA A 383 6.90 -3.92 -22.82
N PRO A 384 7.99 -3.24 -23.26
CA PRO A 384 7.90 -2.17 -24.24
C PRO A 384 7.28 -2.64 -25.56
N GLY A 385 6.28 -1.91 -26.05
CA GLY A 385 5.59 -2.20 -27.31
C GLY A 385 4.61 -3.38 -27.27
N GLN A 386 4.37 -3.97 -26.10
CA GLN A 386 3.41 -5.06 -25.90
C GLN A 386 2.14 -4.57 -25.22
N PRO A 387 0.97 -5.17 -25.51
CA PRO A 387 -0.25 -4.83 -24.81
C PRO A 387 -0.16 -5.28 -23.34
N LEU A 388 -0.66 -4.45 -22.42
CA LEU A 388 -0.75 -4.77 -20.98
C LEU A 388 -1.63 -5.99 -20.70
N VAL A 389 -2.57 -6.29 -21.59
CA VAL A 389 -3.50 -7.41 -21.47
C VAL A 389 -3.48 -8.18 -22.76
N VAL A 390 -3.22 -9.48 -22.67
CA VAL A 390 -3.35 -10.41 -23.78
C VAL A 390 -4.58 -11.29 -23.56
N PRO A 391 -5.23 -11.76 -24.64
CA PRO A 391 -6.28 -12.76 -24.53
C PRO A 391 -5.78 -14.01 -23.82
N THR A 392 -6.67 -14.65 -23.07
CA THR A 392 -6.40 -15.92 -22.39
C THR A 392 -7.41 -16.97 -22.81
N ILE A 393 -7.01 -18.24 -22.77
CA ILE A 393 -7.83 -19.37 -23.20
C ILE A 393 -7.90 -20.37 -22.05
N HIS A 394 -9.10 -20.83 -21.72
CA HIS A 394 -9.28 -21.92 -20.77
C HIS A 394 -8.97 -23.24 -21.48
N PRO A 395 -8.07 -24.09 -20.94
CA PRO A 395 -7.66 -25.32 -21.61
C PRO A 395 -8.76 -26.39 -21.65
N LEU A 396 -9.75 -26.31 -20.74
CA LEU A 396 -10.91 -27.20 -20.70
C LEU A 396 -12.21 -26.40 -20.66
N PRO A 397 -12.66 -25.79 -21.77
CA PRO A 397 -13.84 -24.91 -21.76
C PRO A 397 -15.11 -25.57 -21.22
N TRP A 398 -15.22 -26.89 -21.39
CA TRP A 398 -16.34 -27.71 -20.96
C TRP A 398 -16.31 -28.07 -19.46
N ALA A 399 -15.16 -27.96 -18.79
CA ALA A 399 -15.01 -28.23 -17.36
C ALA A 399 -15.35 -27.02 -16.50
N ARG A 400 -15.74 -25.89 -17.13
CA ARG A 400 -16.17 -24.69 -16.45
C ARG A 400 -17.50 -24.96 -15.75
N GLU A 401 -17.55 -24.67 -14.46
CA GLU A 401 -18.83 -24.47 -13.78
C GLU A 401 -19.45 -23.22 -14.39
N VAL A 402 -20.42 -23.40 -15.29
CA VAL A 402 -21.19 -22.28 -15.84
C VAL A 402 -22.04 -21.75 -14.69
N ASP A 403 -21.67 -20.59 -14.15
CA ASP A 403 -22.48 -19.94 -13.13
C ASP A 403 -23.83 -19.59 -13.77
N PRO A 404 -24.95 -20.20 -13.33
CA PRO A 404 -26.26 -20.03 -13.96
C PRO A 404 -26.78 -18.59 -13.93
N GLN A 405 -26.11 -17.68 -13.21
CA GLN A 405 -26.44 -16.25 -13.21
C GLN A 405 -25.79 -15.47 -14.36
N SER A 406 -24.86 -16.07 -15.12
CA SER A 406 -24.07 -15.41 -16.18
C SER A 406 -24.63 -15.56 -17.61
N GLU A 407 -25.89 -16.00 -17.77
CA GLU A 407 -26.50 -16.38 -19.06
C GLU A 407 -26.65 -15.26 -20.12
N SER A 408 -26.18 -14.02 -19.88
CA SER A 408 -26.64 -12.86 -20.67
C SER A 408 -25.65 -12.19 -21.63
N ASN A 409 -24.35 -12.55 -21.70
CA ASN A 409 -23.46 -11.89 -22.67
C ASN A 409 -22.43 -12.87 -23.26
N GLY A 410 -22.16 -12.74 -24.56
CA GLY A 410 -21.29 -13.64 -25.33
C GLY A 410 -19.90 -13.85 -24.73
N GLU A 411 -19.20 -14.90 -25.19
CA GLU A 411 -17.87 -15.36 -24.76
C GLU A 411 -17.12 -14.34 -23.90
N GLU A 412 -17.29 -14.42 -22.58
CA GLU A 412 -16.71 -13.46 -21.66
C GLU A 412 -15.19 -13.47 -21.82
N GLN A 413 -14.64 -12.33 -22.24
CA GLN A 413 -13.22 -12.23 -22.56
C GLN A 413 -12.41 -12.20 -21.26
N HIS A 414 -11.56 -13.21 -21.07
CA HIS A 414 -10.64 -13.29 -19.93
C HIS A 414 -9.25 -12.75 -20.31
N PRO A 415 -8.57 -12.02 -19.41
CA PRO A 415 -9.02 -11.67 -18.05
C PRO A 415 -10.15 -10.66 -18.06
N THR A 416 -11.03 -10.75 -17.06
CA THR A 416 -12.18 -9.85 -16.94
C THR A 416 -11.74 -8.40 -16.75
N ARG A 417 -12.57 -7.45 -17.18
CA ARG A 417 -12.29 -6.02 -17.01
C ARG A 417 -12.12 -5.62 -15.55
N THR A 418 -12.86 -6.26 -14.65
CA THR A 418 -12.76 -6.07 -13.20
C THR A 418 -11.39 -6.50 -12.68
N THR A 419 -10.89 -7.67 -13.08
CA THR A 419 -9.54 -8.13 -12.71
C THR A 419 -8.46 -7.20 -13.23
N ILE A 420 -8.59 -6.74 -14.48
CA ILE A 420 -7.62 -5.82 -15.10
C ILE A 420 -7.62 -4.46 -14.40
N ALA A 421 -8.80 -3.93 -14.09
CA ALA A 421 -8.98 -2.61 -13.48
C ALA A 421 -8.80 -2.61 -11.95
N ALA A 422 -8.61 -3.78 -11.33
CA ALA A 422 -8.41 -3.88 -9.90
C ALA A 422 -7.19 -3.05 -9.46
N GLU A 423 -7.36 -2.32 -8.37
CA GLU A 423 -6.33 -1.40 -7.88
C GLU A 423 -5.17 -2.18 -7.28
N VAL A 424 -3.95 -1.68 -7.49
CA VAL A 424 -2.75 -2.23 -6.84
C VAL A 424 -2.68 -1.85 -5.36
N PRO A 425 -2.01 -2.68 -4.52
CA PRO A 425 -1.70 -2.34 -3.15
C PRO A 425 -1.08 -0.93 -3.00
N PRO A 426 -1.57 -0.09 -2.07
CA PRO A 426 -1.15 1.32 -1.92
C PRO A 426 0.28 1.52 -1.42
N THR A 427 0.80 0.57 -0.67
CA THR A 427 2.06 0.70 0.05
C THR A 427 3.03 -0.36 -0.43
N TYR A 428 4.33 -0.07 -0.28
CA TYR A 428 5.39 -1.01 -0.60
C TYR A 428 5.21 -2.33 0.18
N THR A 429 4.98 -2.26 1.49
CA THR A 429 4.87 -3.42 2.38
C THR A 429 3.72 -4.34 1.98
N LEU A 430 2.53 -3.78 1.71
CA LEU A 430 1.38 -4.58 1.27
C LEU A 430 1.60 -5.12 -0.14
N CYS A 431 2.24 -4.36 -1.03
CA CYS A 431 2.60 -4.84 -2.37
C CYS A 431 3.57 -6.02 -2.34
N GLU A 432 4.59 -5.97 -1.48
CA GLU A 432 5.56 -7.04 -1.30
C GLU A 432 4.89 -8.33 -0.82
N GLN A 433 4.00 -8.23 0.16
CA GLN A 433 3.22 -9.38 0.63
C GLN A 433 2.26 -9.92 -0.44
N ALA A 434 1.58 -9.03 -1.18
CA ALA A 434 0.73 -9.42 -2.30
C ALA A 434 1.53 -10.14 -3.40
N TYR A 435 2.77 -9.71 -3.65
CA TYR A 435 3.69 -10.37 -4.58
C TYR A 435 4.08 -11.77 -4.11
N LEU A 436 4.44 -11.94 -2.83
CA LEU A 436 4.75 -13.26 -2.28
C LEU A 436 3.54 -14.20 -2.33
N ALA A 437 2.35 -13.69 -2.02
CA ALA A 437 1.10 -14.42 -2.16
C ALA A 437 0.84 -14.83 -3.62
N HIS A 438 1.10 -13.94 -4.58
CA HIS A 438 1.01 -14.23 -6.01
C HIS A 438 1.99 -15.31 -6.45
N MET A 439 3.27 -15.24 -6.05
CA MET A 439 4.24 -16.29 -6.35
C MET A 439 3.82 -17.66 -5.79
N LYS A 440 3.31 -17.68 -4.55
CA LYS A 440 2.82 -18.89 -3.89
C LYS A 440 1.62 -19.47 -4.63
N ALA A 441 0.61 -18.65 -4.92
CA ALA A 441 -0.58 -19.07 -5.66
C ALA A 441 -0.23 -19.57 -7.08
N MET A 442 0.67 -18.87 -7.78
CA MET A 442 1.13 -19.26 -9.11
C MET A 442 1.80 -20.63 -9.09
N ARG A 443 2.65 -20.88 -8.08
CA ARG A 443 3.27 -22.20 -7.87
C ARG A 443 2.24 -23.27 -7.54
N GLU A 444 1.32 -23.01 -6.63
CA GLU A 444 0.31 -23.99 -6.22
C GLU A 444 -0.59 -24.41 -7.38
N ILE A 445 -0.97 -23.47 -8.24
CA ILE A 445 -1.84 -23.72 -9.41
C ILE A 445 -1.07 -24.41 -10.54
N LEU A 446 0.14 -23.92 -10.87
CA LEU A 446 0.85 -24.36 -12.08
C LEU A 446 1.88 -25.48 -11.84
N CYS A 447 2.32 -25.75 -10.61
CA CYS A 447 3.28 -26.82 -10.37
C CYS A 447 2.74 -28.21 -10.76
N PRO A 448 1.48 -28.59 -10.43
CA PRO A 448 0.93 -29.87 -10.87
C PRO A 448 0.91 -30.06 -12.40
N PRO A 449 0.37 -29.15 -13.23
CA PRO A 449 0.42 -29.32 -14.68
C PRO A 449 1.84 -29.21 -15.25
N MET A 450 2.73 -28.40 -14.67
CA MET A 450 4.15 -28.39 -15.06
C MET A 450 4.82 -29.76 -14.85
N ARG A 451 4.55 -30.44 -13.73
CA ARG A 451 5.02 -31.81 -13.50
C ARG A 451 4.47 -32.78 -14.53
N ASN A 452 3.20 -32.61 -14.93
CA ASN A 452 2.61 -33.43 -15.99
C ASN A 452 3.24 -33.19 -17.36
N ILE A 453 3.67 -31.96 -17.67
CA ILE A 453 4.47 -31.69 -18.89
C ILE A 453 5.81 -32.43 -18.83
N VAL A 454 6.50 -32.41 -17.69
CA VAL A 454 7.76 -33.16 -17.53
C VAL A 454 7.52 -34.67 -17.67
N ARG A 455 6.47 -35.21 -17.05
CA ARG A 455 6.07 -36.63 -17.21
C ARG A 455 5.79 -36.96 -18.67
N LYS A 456 5.04 -36.11 -19.39
CA LYS A 456 4.78 -36.26 -20.83
C LYS A 456 6.09 -36.39 -21.60
N LEU A 457 7.02 -35.44 -21.43
CA LEU A 457 8.31 -35.47 -22.12
C LEU A 457 9.10 -36.76 -21.82
N VAL A 458 9.17 -37.16 -20.54
CA VAL A 458 9.90 -38.38 -20.14
C VAL A 458 9.27 -39.63 -20.74
N MET A 459 7.95 -39.73 -20.69
CA MET A 459 7.22 -40.89 -21.20
C MET A 459 7.29 -40.97 -22.73
N GLU A 460 7.07 -39.87 -23.44
CA GLU A 460 7.13 -39.82 -24.91
C GLU A 460 8.53 -40.11 -25.46
N CYS A 461 9.58 -39.70 -24.73
CA CYS A 461 10.97 -40.03 -25.03
C CYS A 461 11.34 -41.48 -24.73
N SER A 462 10.58 -42.17 -23.89
CA SER A 462 10.81 -43.59 -23.58
C SER A 462 10.30 -44.52 -24.67
N VAL A 463 9.52 -43.99 -25.63
CA VAL A 463 9.08 -44.71 -26.83
C VAL A 463 10.12 -44.56 -27.94
N PRO A 464 10.65 -45.65 -28.52
CA PRO A 464 11.63 -45.58 -29.59
C PRO A 464 11.03 -44.96 -30.85
N THR A 465 11.70 -43.94 -31.40
CA THR A 465 11.37 -43.36 -32.70
C THR A 465 12.28 -43.94 -33.79
N GLU A 466 12.02 -43.63 -35.07
CA GLU A 466 12.90 -44.01 -36.19
C GLU A 466 14.36 -43.54 -36.02
N ARG A 467 14.58 -42.49 -35.21
CA ARG A 467 15.91 -41.92 -34.90
C ARG A 467 16.49 -42.40 -33.56
N GLY A 468 15.81 -43.33 -32.88
CA GLY A 468 16.18 -43.83 -31.55
C GLY A 468 15.40 -43.15 -30.42
N PHE A 469 15.95 -43.21 -29.21
CA PHE A 469 15.39 -42.56 -28.02
C PHE A 469 15.85 -41.11 -27.94
N GLU A 470 14.93 -40.18 -27.72
CA GLU A 470 15.26 -38.77 -27.51
C GLU A 470 15.57 -38.50 -26.03
N ASP A 471 16.46 -37.54 -25.76
CA ASP A 471 16.75 -37.13 -24.37
C ASP A 471 15.73 -36.09 -23.90
N PRO A 472 14.88 -36.40 -22.89
CA PRO A 472 13.87 -35.47 -22.38
C PRO A 472 14.49 -34.18 -21.83
N ALA A 473 15.72 -34.21 -21.30
CA ALA A 473 16.40 -33.01 -20.81
C ALA A 473 16.76 -32.05 -21.96
N HIS A 474 17.16 -32.60 -23.11
CA HIS A 474 17.48 -31.80 -24.29
C HIS A 474 16.22 -31.15 -24.89
N LEU A 475 15.09 -31.87 -24.91
CA LEU A 475 13.80 -31.31 -25.32
C LEU A 475 13.34 -30.21 -24.35
N ALA A 476 13.35 -30.49 -23.05
CA ALA A 476 12.94 -29.53 -22.02
C ALA A 476 13.80 -28.25 -22.05
N ARG A 477 15.10 -28.36 -22.36
CA ARG A 477 16.00 -27.20 -22.53
C ARG A 477 15.63 -26.34 -23.74
N LYS A 478 15.15 -26.95 -24.82
CA LYS A 478 14.77 -26.24 -26.05
C LYS A 478 13.40 -25.58 -25.96
N MET A 479 12.53 -26.05 -25.06
CA MET A 479 11.21 -25.44 -24.88
C MET A 479 11.34 -24.00 -24.37
N THR A 480 10.81 -23.06 -25.14
CA THR A 480 10.62 -21.68 -24.69
C THR A 480 9.46 -21.61 -23.69
N LEU A 481 9.27 -20.47 -23.02
CA LEU A 481 8.08 -20.31 -22.17
C LEU A 481 6.79 -20.28 -22.99
N ASP A 482 6.82 -19.76 -24.22
CA ASP A 482 5.65 -19.80 -25.12
C ASP A 482 5.29 -21.23 -25.52
N ASP A 483 6.28 -22.11 -25.72
CA ASP A 483 6.02 -23.54 -25.95
C ASP A 483 5.34 -24.18 -24.73
N VAL A 484 5.77 -23.83 -23.51
CA VAL A 484 5.15 -24.30 -22.26
C VAL A 484 3.71 -23.78 -22.13
N LEU A 485 3.46 -22.48 -22.39
CA LEU A 485 2.11 -21.91 -22.37
C LEU A 485 1.21 -22.55 -23.44
N LYS A 486 1.76 -22.84 -24.61
CA LYS A 486 1.04 -23.54 -25.68
C LYS A 486 0.62 -24.94 -25.24
N VAL A 487 1.53 -25.71 -24.64
CA VAL A 487 1.21 -27.02 -24.08
C VAL A 487 0.15 -26.91 -22.99
N LEU A 488 0.24 -25.94 -22.08
CA LEU A 488 -0.78 -25.72 -21.06
C LEU A 488 -2.17 -25.43 -21.64
N ARG A 489 -2.26 -24.77 -22.80
CA ARG A 489 -3.52 -24.44 -23.47
C ARG A 489 -4.10 -25.59 -24.27
N GLU A 490 -3.26 -26.26 -25.06
CA GLU A 490 -3.71 -27.19 -26.11
C GLU A 490 -3.74 -28.65 -25.63
N GLU A 491 -2.95 -29.01 -24.62
CA GLU A 491 -2.82 -30.39 -24.17
C GLU A 491 -3.68 -30.66 -22.93
N GLU A 492 -4.96 -30.96 -23.14
CA GLU A 492 -5.93 -31.24 -22.06
C GLU A 492 -5.39 -32.20 -20.98
N GLY A 493 -4.64 -33.23 -21.40
CA GLY A 493 -4.07 -34.25 -20.51
C GLY A 493 -3.13 -33.70 -19.42
N VAL A 494 -2.52 -32.51 -19.59
CA VAL A 494 -1.63 -31.95 -18.55
C VAL A 494 -2.40 -31.52 -17.31
N TRP A 495 -3.71 -31.35 -17.43
CA TRP A 495 -4.61 -30.99 -16.35
C TRP A 495 -5.21 -32.21 -15.62
N TYR A 496 -4.72 -33.41 -15.92
CA TYR A 496 -5.12 -34.64 -15.25
C TYR A 496 -3.93 -35.30 -14.56
N ASP A 497 -4.12 -35.75 -13.33
CA ASP A 497 -3.15 -36.58 -12.62
C ASP A 497 -3.28 -38.05 -13.05
N GLY A 498 -2.16 -38.66 -13.41
CA GLY A 498 -2.07 -40.09 -13.77
C GLY A 498 -2.34 -40.45 -15.23
N VAL A 499 -2.24 -39.51 -16.17
CA VAL A 499 -2.39 -39.78 -17.61
C VAL A 499 -1.29 -40.68 -18.15
N ASP A 500 -1.66 -41.69 -18.93
CA ASP A 500 -0.72 -42.49 -19.72
C ASP A 500 -0.39 -41.77 -21.03
N TRP A 501 0.74 -41.07 -21.05
CA TRP A 501 1.21 -40.36 -22.22
C TRP A 501 1.70 -41.28 -23.35
N VAL A 502 2.15 -42.50 -23.03
CA VAL A 502 2.58 -43.48 -24.05
C VAL A 502 1.36 -44.01 -24.80
N GLU A 503 0.32 -44.39 -24.07
CA GLU A 503 -0.93 -44.84 -24.68
C GLU A 503 -1.61 -43.71 -25.46
N LYS A 504 -1.64 -42.49 -24.91
CA LYS A 504 -2.18 -41.32 -25.62
C LYS A 504 -1.46 -41.08 -26.94
N LYS A 505 -0.12 -41.03 -26.93
CA LYS A 505 0.70 -40.87 -28.15
C LYS A 505 0.44 -41.98 -29.17
N ARG A 506 0.37 -43.24 -28.72
CA ARG A 506 0.04 -44.38 -29.60
C ARG A 506 -1.33 -44.21 -30.25
N ASN A 507 -2.33 -43.76 -29.50
CA ASN A 507 -3.68 -43.53 -30.01
C ASN A 507 -3.72 -42.34 -30.99
N GLU A 508 -2.95 -41.29 -30.76
CA GLU A 508 -2.79 -40.15 -31.68
C GLU A 508 -2.09 -40.52 -32.99
N GLU A 509 -1.05 -41.36 -32.94
CA GLU A 509 -0.37 -41.88 -34.13
C GLU A 509 -1.29 -42.78 -34.95
N GLU A 510 -2.05 -43.68 -34.30
CA GLU A 510 -3.02 -44.55 -34.95
C GLU A 510 -4.18 -43.76 -35.58
N THR A 511 -4.72 -42.75 -34.89
CA THR A 511 -5.76 -41.86 -35.45
C THR A 511 -5.22 -41.02 -36.59
N SER A 512 -3.98 -40.52 -36.50
CA SER A 512 -3.32 -39.80 -37.61
C SER A 512 -3.09 -40.70 -38.82
N ARG A 513 -2.69 -41.96 -38.59
CA ARG A 513 -2.54 -42.96 -39.65
C ARG A 513 -3.88 -43.26 -40.32
N ARG A 514 -4.96 -43.41 -39.55
CA ARG A 514 -6.31 -43.58 -40.09
C ARG A 514 -6.75 -42.38 -40.94
N ARG A 515 -6.55 -41.15 -40.45
CA ARG A 515 -6.86 -39.93 -41.20
C ARG A 515 -6.07 -39.83 -42.51
N ARG A 516 -4.79 -40.23 -42.52
CA ARG A 516 -3.99 -40.27 -43.76
C ARG A 516 -4.54 -41.29 -44.75
N LEU A 517 -4.86 -42.50 -44.29
CA LEU A 517 -5.44 -43.54 -45.14
C LEU A 517 -6.82 -43.12 -45.68
N GLU A 518 -7.65 -42.46 -44.86
CA GLU A 518 -8.94 -41.90 -45.29
C GLU A 518 -8.77 -40.77 -46.31
N ALA A 519 -7.85 -39.82 -46.07
CA ALA A 519 -7.56 -38.75 -47.01
C ALA A 519 -7.02 -39.29 -48.34
N GLU A 520 -6.15 -40.31 -48.30
CA GLU A 520 -5.67 -41.00 -49.49
C GLU A 520 -6.80 -41.77 -50.21
N ALA A 521 -7.71 -42.39 -49.48
CA ALA A 521 -8.88 -43.07 -50.06
C ALA A 521 -9.82 -42.07 -50.76
N VAL A 522 -10.09 -40.92 -50.13
CA VAL A 522 -10.90 -39.84 -50.71
C VAL A 522 -10.22 -39.23 -51.94
N ALA A 523 -8.90 -39.02 -51.90
CA ALA A 523 -8.15 -38.53 -53.05
C ALA A 523 -8.18 -39.54 -54.23
N ARG A 524 -8.13 -40.85 -53.94
CA ARG A 524 -8.24 -41.89 -54.97
C ARG A 524 -9.64 -42.06 -55.53
N SER A 525 -10.70 -41.79 -54.76
CA SER A 525 -12.07 -41.78 -55.30
C SER A 525 -12.33 -40.54 -56.15
N ALA A 526 -11.84 -39.36 -55.74
CA ALA A 526 -11.94 -38.14 -56.55
C ALA A 526 -11.21 -38.25 -57.90
N ALA A 527 -10.04 -38.90 -57.93
CA ALA A 527 -9.31 -39.13 -59.18
C ALA A 527 -9.96 -40.15 -60.13
N LYS A 528 -10.96 -40.92 -59.68
CA LYS A 528 -11.69 -41.89 -60.52
C LYS A 528 -12.99 -41.33 -61.11
N GLU A 529 -13.45 -40.17 -60.66
CA GLU A 529 -14.66 -39.52 -61.19
C GLU A 529 -14.36 -38.48 -62.29
N ASP A 530 -13.07 -38.12 -62.50
CA ASP A 530 -12.65 -37.14 -63.52
C ASP A 530 -12.35 -37.75 -64.92
N ASP A 531 -12.51 -39.08 -65.10
CA ASP A 531 -12.19 -39.77 -66.37
C ASP A 531 -13.43 -40.20 -67.18
N THR A 532 -14.62 -39.71 -66.82
CA THR A 532 -15.86 -39.90 -67.61
C THR A 532 -16.68 -38.62 -67.68
N ASP A 533 -16.18 -37.60 -68.39
CA ASP A 533 -16.92 -36.97 -69.48
C ASP A 533 -16.16 -35.78 -70.07
N SER A 534 -16.02 -35.79 -71.39
CA SER A 534 -15.76 -34.58 -72.16
C SER A 534 -16.54 -34.65 -73.47
N THR A 535 -17.66 -33.93 -73.56
CA THR A 535 -17.94 -32.93 -74.62
C THR A 535 -19.38 -32.41 -74.55
N THR A 536 -19.57 -31.12 -74.24
CA THR A 536 -20.09 -30.09 -75.17
C THR A 536 -20.20 -28.69 -74.52
N SER A 537 -19.22 -27.85 -74.87
CA SER A 537 -19.28 -26.43 -75.26
C SER A 537 -20.31 -25.41 -74.65
N SER A 538 -19.69 -24.33 -74.14
CA SER A 538 -19.87 -22.89 -74.44
C SER A 538 -20.72 -21.93 -73.57
N SER A 539 -19.98 -20.99 -72.97
CA SER A 539 -20.16 -19.52 -72.88
C SER A 539 -21.24 -18.89 -71.98
N SER A 540 -20.76 -18.21 -70.92
CA SER A 540 -20.74 -16.73 -70.76
C SER A 540 -21.14 -16.23 -69.35
N SER A 541 -20.25 -15.41 -68.80
CA SER A 541 -20.48 -14.18 -68.01
C SER A 541 -21.46 -14.14 -66.82
N GLY A 542 -20.95 -13.79 -65.63
CA GLY A 542 -21.73 -12.98 -64.67
C GLY A 542 -21.57 -13.32 -63.19
N SER A 543 -20.67 -12.60 -62.52
CA SER A 543 -20.85 -11.88 -61.25
C SER A 543 -21.71 -12.47 -60.11
N GLY A 544 -21.12 -12.53 -58.90
CA GLY A 544 -21.76 -11.94 -57.70
C GLY A 544 -22.49 -12.88 -56.71
N ILE A 545 -21.71 -13.35 -55.74
CA ILE A 545 -22.04 -13.69 -54.32
C ILE A 545 -23.02 -12.65 -53.71
N SER A 546 -23.99 -12.90 -52.82
CA SER A 546 -24.53 -14.08 -52.10
C SER A 546 -25.85 -13.63 -51.44
N SER A 547 -26.86 -14.49 -51.40
CA SER A 547 -27.92 -14.39 -50.38
C SER A 547 -28.59 -15.74 -50.12
N ASN A 548 -28.45 -16.16 -48.86
CA ASN A 548 -29.47 -16.71 -47.97
C ASN A 548 -30.41 -17.85 -48.41
N ARG A 549 -30.40 -18.86 -47.52
CA ARG A 549 -31.53 -19.68 -47.02
C ARG A 549 -32.08 -20.78 -47.95
N GLY A 550 -31.79 -22.00 -47.53
CA GLY A 550 -32.80 -22.75 -46.78
C GLY A 550 -33.39 -23.98 -47.46
N SER A 551 -33.34 -25.07 -46.69
CA SER A 551 -34.43 -26.03 -46.47
C SER A 551 -34.43 -27.35 -47.25
N SER A 552 -34.51 -28.40 -46.42
CA SER A 552 -35.19 -29.69 -46.65
C SER A 552 -34.45 -30.73 -47.50
N SER A 553 -34.48 -32.04 -47.23
CA SER A 553 -34.93 -32.85 -46.08
C SER A 553 -34.64 -34.34 -46.41
N ASN A 554 -34.73 -35.18 -45.36
CA ASN A 554 -34.99 -36.63 -45.36
C ASN A 554 -33.86 -37.62 -45.70
N ALA A 555 -33.45 -38.42 -44.70
CA ALA A 555 -33.79 -39.85 -44.66
C ALA A 555 -33.34 -40.55 -43.35
N THR A 556 -34.33 -41.07 -42.62
CA THR A 556 -34.37 -42.35 -41.87
C THR A 556 -33.38 -42.68 -40.75
N SER A 557 -33.97 -42.86 -39.55
CA SER A 557 -33.44 -43.39 -38.28
C SER A 557 -32.87 -44.83 -38.35
N PRO A 558 -32.27 -45.32 -37.25
CA PRO A 558 -33.06 -46.20 -36.38
C PRO A 558 -32.95 -45.92 -34.88
N VAL A 559 -34.07 -46.21 -34.22
CA VAL A 559 -34.38 -46.16 -32.79
C VAL A 559 -33.81 -47.40 -32.09
N LEU A 560 -33.22 -47.23 -30.90
CA LEU A 560 -33.17 -48.29 -29.90
C LEU A 560 -33.64 -47.72 -28.56
N SER A 561 -34.81 -48.21 -28.13
CA SER A 561 -35.31 -48.09 -26.77
C SER A 561 -34.66 -49.16 -25.89
N THR A 562 -34.17 -48.79 -24.72
CA THR A 562 -34.07 -49.70 -23.58
C THR A 562 -34.54 -48.98 -22.32
N THR A 563 -35.54 -49.58 -21.68
CA THR A 563 -36.14 -49.17 -20.42
C THR A 563 -35.51 -50.01 -19.32
N THR A 564 -35.17 -49.44 -18.16
CA THR A 564 -35.38 -50.08 -16.86
C THR A 564 -35.21 -49.07 -15.72
N LEU A 565 -36.32 -48.75 -15.07
CA LEU A 565 -36.42 -48.20 -13.73
C LEU A 565 -36.34 -49.39 -12.75
N GLN A 566 -35.36 -49.41 -11.85
CA GLN A 566 -35.50 -50.04 -10.53
C GLN A 566 -34.38 -49.57 -9.58
N THR A 567 -34.82 -49.28 -8.36
CA THR A 567 -34.15 -48.71 -7.19
C THR A 567 -33.01 -49.57 -6.65
N THR A 568 -31.88 -48.96 -6.29
CA THR A 568 -30.81 -49.61 -5.52
C THR A 568 -30.85 -49.21 -4.03
N PRO A 569 -30.85 -50.19 -3.11
CA PRO A 569 -30.85 -49.96 -1.67
C PRO A 569 -29.42 -49.81 -1.10
N SER A 570 -29.35 -49.23 0.09
CA SER A 570 -28.17 -48.90 0.91
C SER A 570 -27.18 -50.05 1.17
N PRO A 571 -25.90 -49.76 1.45
CA PRO A 571 -24.91 -50.77 1.84
C PRO A 571 -25.04 -51.19 3.34
N PRO A 572 -24.74 -52.45 3.69
CA PRO A 572 -24.75 -52.96 5.06
C PRO A 572 -23.46 -52.63 5.85
N PRO A 573 -23.50 -52.72 7.20
CA PRO A 573 -22.42 -52.28 8.09
C PRO A 573 -21.25 -53.26 8.11
N ILE A 574 -20.02 -52.72 8.16
CA ILE A 574 -18.83 -53.48 8.49
C ILE A 574 -18.72 -53.56 10.01
N VAL A 575 -18.59 -54.79 10.48
CA VAL A 575 -18.46 -55.24 11.86
C VAL A 575 -17.23 -54.66 12.53
N ASP A 576 -17.46 -54.18 13.74
CA ASP A 576 -16.52 -53.68 14.73
C ASP A 576 -16.19 -54.87 15.67
N GLU A 577 -14.98 -55.39 15.63
CA GLU A 577 -14.44 -56.26 16.68
C GLU A 577 -13.30 -55.50 17.38
N GLY A 578 -13.61 -55.06 18.59
CA GLY A 578 -12.66 -54.45 19.50
C GLY A 578 -11.82 -55.44 20.29
N ASN A 579 -10.97 -54.82 21.12
CA ASN A 579 -10.16 -55.36 22.22
C ASN A 579 -8.82 -56.02 21.84
N GLU A 580 -7.69 -55.76 22.49
CA GLU A 580 -7.33 -54.87 23.60
C GLU A 580 -5.79 -54.93 23.72
N VAL A 581 -5.19 -53.79 24.07
CA VAL A 581 -4.07 -53.61 25.04
C VAL A 581 -2.89 -54.60 24.99
N SER A 582 -1.70 -54.08 24.60
CA SER A 582 -0.56 -53.91 25.54
C SER A 582 0.73 -53.41 24.85
N THR A 583 1.16 -52.20 25.20
CA THR A 583 2.56 -51.75 25.27
C THR A 583 3.30 -52.54 26.38
N PRO A 584 4.65 -52.68 26.43
CA PRO A 584 5.58 -51.56 26.23
C PRO A 584 7.02 -51.86 25.70
N ALA A 585 7.73 -50.75 25.51
CA ALA A 585 9.17 -50.57 25.67
C ALA A 585 10.15 -51.19 24.66
N LYS A 586 10.84 -50.33 23.91
CA LYS A 586 12.21 -50.60 23.44
C LYS A 586 13.14 -49.42 23.70
N LYS A 587 14.16 -49.73 24.49
CA LYS A 587 15.39 -48.97 24.77
C LYS A 587 16.28 -48.88 23.52
N GLU A 588 16.85 -47.70 23.34
CA GLU A 588 18.28 -47.37 23.24
C GLU A 588 19.34 -48.38 22.72
N GLN A 589 20.24 -47.81 21.89
CA GLN A 589 21.69 -48.05 21.69
C GLN A 589 22.20 -49.15 20.72
N VAL A 590 22.65 -48.72 19.50
CA VAL A 590 24.05 -48.50 19.03
C VAL A 590 25.11 -49.61 19.36
N PRO A 591 26.21 -49.89 18.59
CA PRO A 591 26.47 -50.02 17.13
C PRO A 591 27.44 -51.21 16.77
N ASN A 592 27.92 -51.24 15.51
CA ASN A 592 29.23 -51.74 15.01
C ASN A 592 29.53 -53.25 14.75
N SER A 593 29.58 -53.55 13.43
CA SER A 593 30.73 -54.13 12.66
C SER A 593 31.15 -55.63 12.87
N PRO A 594 31.99 -56.23 11.99
CA PRO A 594 31.67 -57.43 11.20
C PRO A 594 32.52 -58.66 11.60
N PRO A 595 32.42 -59.83 10.92
CA PRO A 595 33.43 -60.16 9.90
C PRO A 595 33.03 -61.15 8.77
N VAL A 596 33.69 -60.95 7.62
CA VAL A 596 34.43 -61.92 6.77
C VAL A 596 33.96 -63.38 6.71
N SER A 597 33.60 -63.85 5.51
CA SER A 597 34.04 -65.19 5.05
C SER A 597 34.13 -65.29 3.52
N ASN A 598 35.25 -65.86 3.10
CA ASN A 598 35.69 -66.13 1.74
C ASN A 598 34.92 -67.30 1.12
N VAL A 599 34.54 -67.21 -0.16
CA VAL A 599 34.41 -68.40 -1.04
C VAL A 599 34.93 -68.08 -2.44
N ARG A 600 35.73 -69.04 -2.92
CA ARG A 600 36.55 -69.09 -4.15
C ARG A 600 35.76 -69.07 -5.46
N GLN A 601 36.30 -68.27 -6.39
CA GLN A 601 36.67 -68.60 -7.78
C GLN A 601 36.27 -69.97 -8.36
N GLU A 602 35.50 -69.93 -9.45
CA GLU A 602 35.73 -70.78 -10.63
C GLU A 602 35.59 -69.94 -11.90
N SER A 603 36.68 -69.88 -12.65
CA SER A 603 36.85 -69.13 -13.90
C SER A 603 36.51 -70.01 -15.10
N ARG A 604 35.47 -69.64 -15.86
CA ARG A 604 35.29 -70.05 -17.25
C ARG A 604 35.41 -68.85 -18.18
N ILE A 605 36.43 -68.92 -19.01
CA ILE A 605 36.72 -68.01 -20.12
C ILE A 605 35.69 -68.27 -21.22
N LEU A 606 34.82 -67.29 -21.47
CA LEU A 606 34.02 -67.16 -22.69
C LEU A 606 34.10 -65.70 -23.17
N ALA A 607 34.13 -65.55 -24.48
CA ALA A 607 34.43 -64.34 -25.25
C ALA A 607 33.71 -63.05 -24.77
N PRO A 608 34.29 -61.85 -25.00
CA PRO A 608 33.68 -60.59 -24.61
C PRO A 608 32.34 -60.39 -25.34
N PRO A 609 31.22 -60.16 -24.64
CA PRO A 609 30.01 -59.69 -25.29
C PRO A 609 30.25 -58.30 -25.90
N PRO A 610 29.57 -57.95 -27.00
CA PRO A 610 29.62 -56.59 -27.54
C PRO A 610 29.28 -55.58 -26.45
N PRO A 611 29.86 -54.36 -26.48
CA PRO A 611 29.61 -53.37 -25.46
C PRO A 611 28.10 -53.22 -25.27
N PRO A 612 27.57 -53.29 -24.04
CA PRO A 612 26.15 -53.06 -23.82
C PRO A 612 25.87 -51.67 -24.40
N GLN A 613 25.04 -51.63 -25.45
CA GLN A 613 24.42 -50.38 -25.86
C GLN A 613 23.85 -49.80 -24.58
N SER A 614 24.37 -48.64 -24.18
CA SER A 614 24.07 -48.01 -22.90
C SER A 614 22.56 -47.98 -22.74
N GLN A 615 22.02 -48.87 -21.91
CA GLN A 615 20.59 -48.90 -21.67
C GLN A 615 20.22 -47.50 -21.18
N PRO A 616 19.30 -46.81 -21.85
CA PRO A 616 18.91 -45.47 -21.43
C PRO A 616 18.48 -45.54 -19.97
N ARG A 617 19.08 -44.69 -19.13
CA ARG A 617 18.68 -44.58 -17.74
C ARG A 617 17.29 -43.93 -17.73
N PHE A 618 16.27 -44.75 -17.56
CA PHE A 618 14.91 -44.25 -17.43
C PHE A 618 14.78 -43.53 -16.09
N ILE A 619 14.28 -42.29 -16.16
CA ILE A 619 13.86 -41.55 -14.96
C ILE A 619 12.63 -42.30 -14.42
N PRO A 620 12.61 -42.73 -13.15
CA PRO A 620 11.44 -43.35 -12.57
C PRO A 620 10.23 -42.41 -12.67
N VAL A 621 9.15 -42.88 -13.28
CA VAL A 621 7.88 -42.13 -13.37
C VAL A 621 6.89 -42.78 -12.42
N ASP A 622 6.11 -41.97 -11.70
CA ASP A 622 5.01 -42.47 -10.87
C ASP A 622 4.10 -43.40 -11.69
N PRO A 623 3.56 -44.47 -11.09
CA PRO A 623 2.71 -45.42 -11.80
C PRO A 623 1.47 -44.73 -12.38
N VAL A 624 1.17 -45.06 -13.64
CA VAL A 624 -0.06 -44.67 -14.33
C VAL A 624 -1.26 -45.10 -13.48
N ARG A 625 -2.20 -44.19 -13.24
CA ARG A 625 -3.42 -44.50 -12.49
C ARG A 625 -4.48 -45.09 -13.42
N SER A 626 -5.29 -46.00 -12.92
CA SER A 626 -6.38 -46.62 -13.68
C SER A 626 -7.46 -45.63 -14.14
N THR A 627 -7.60 -44.50 -13.44
CA THR A 627 -8.50 -43.39 -13.82
C THR A 627 -7.81 -42.05 -13.60
N PRO A 628 -7.61 -41.22 -14.66
CA PRO A 628 -7.04 -39.89 -14.52
C PRO A 628 -7.95 -39.00 -13.67
N ARG A 629 -7.38 -38.20 -12.76
CA ARG A 629 -8.14 -37.26 -11.93
C ARG A 629 -7.90 -35.83 -12.38
N LEU A 630 -8.97 -35.09 -12.65
CA LEU A 630 -8.89 -33.68 -13.03
C LEU A 630 -8.31 -32.85 -11.87
N LEU A 631 -7.39 -31.93 -12.18
CA LEU A 631 -6.89 -30.96 -11.22
C LEU A 631 -7.99 -29.96 -10.85
N SER A 632 -8.09 -29.59 -9.56
CA SER A 632 -9.17 -28.74 -9.04
C SER A 632 -9.05 -27.26 -9.41
N ALA A 633 -7.90 -26.82 -9.94
CA ALA A 633 -7.61 -25.41 -10.19
C ALA A 633 -6.99 -25.25 -11.57
N ILE A 634 -7.81 -24.82 -12.54
CA ILE A 634 -7.41 -24.66 -13.92
C ILE A 634 -7.57 -23.17 -14.29
N PRO A 635 -6.47 -22.43 -14.47
CA PRO A 635 -6.52 -21.04 -14.85
C PRO A 635 -6.78 -20.88 -16.35
N TYR A 636 -7.31 -19.72 -16.72
CA TYR A 636 -7.12 -19.19 -18.06
C TYR A 636 -5.63 -18.97 -18.32
N VAL A 637 -5.15 -19.41 -19.47
CA VAL A 637 -3.72 -19.34 -19.81
C VAL A 637 -3.51 -18.27 -20.89
N PRO A 638 -2.61 -17.29 -20.68
CA PRO A 638 -2.28 -16.28 -21.69
C PRO A 638 -1.82 -16.89 -23.01
N VAL A 639 -2.23 -16.33 -24.15
CA VAL A 639 -1.81 -16.81 -25.48
C VAL A 639 -0.31 -16.66 -25.73
N THR A 640 0.35 -15.72 -25.05
CA THR A 640 1.78 -15.45 -25.19
C THR A 640 2.39 -14.92 -23.89
N SER A 641 3.66 -15.21 -23.68
CA SER A 641 4.48 -14.73 -22.56
C SER A 641 5.13 -13.36 -22.81
N CYS A 642 5.08 -12.82 -24.04
CA CYS A 642 5.81 -11.61 -24.42
C CYS A 642 5.37 -10.34 -23.67
N HIS A 643 4.13 -10.31 -23.17
CA HIS A 643 3.58 -9.20 -22.39
C HIS A 643 4.00 -9.21 -20.91
N LEU A 644 4.55 -10.34 -20.41
CA LEU A 644 4.89 -10.49 -19.00
C LEU A 644 6.15 -9.67 -18.67
N PRO A 645 6.08 -8.72 -17.72
CA PRO A 645 7.26 -7.98 -17.26
C PRO A 645 8.12 -8.84 -16.32
N SER A 646 9.18 -8.25 -15.76
CA SER A 646 10.25 -8.99 -15.07
C SER A 646 9.78 -9.86 -13.90
N TYR A 647 8.97 -9.34 -12.97
CA TYR A 647 8.57 -10.10 -11.78
C TYR A 647 7.57 -11.22 -12.14
N SER A 648 6.67 -10.95 -13.09
CA SER A 648 5.72 -11.93 -13.63
C SER A 648 6.45 -13.07 -14.33
N PHE A 649 7.47 -12.73 -15.12
CA PHE A 649 8.32 -13.67 -15.81
C PHE A 649 9.13 -14.53 -14.82
N GLU A 650 9.67 -13.91 -13.76
CA GLU A 650 10.38 -14.61 -12.68
C GLU A 650 9.47 -15.57 -11.92
N ALA A 651 8.25 -15.15 -11.58
CA ALA A 651 7.26 -15.99 -10.91
C ALA A 651 6.97 -17.25 -11.74
N LEU A 652 6.71 -17.10 -13.04
CA LEU A 652 6.46 -18.22 -13.96
C LEU A 652 7.70 -19.12 -14.12
N ARG A 653 8.89 -18.52 -14.27
CA ARG A 653 10.15 -19.26 -14.40
C ARG A 653 10.45 -20.08 -13.14
N THR A 654 10.15 -19.53 -11.97
CA THR A 654 10.32 -20.22 -10.69
C THR A 654 9.51 -21.51 -10.68
N VAL A 655 8.22 -21.47 -11.07
CA VAL A 655 7.39 -22.69 -11.15
C VAL A 655 8.03 -23.75 -12.08
N ARG A 656 8.51 -23.33 -13.25
CA ARG A 656 9.16 -24.23 -14.21
C ARG A 656 10.42 -24.91 -13.64
N ILE A 657 11.24 -24.19 -12.89
CA ILE A 657 12.45 -24.77 -12.27
C ILE A 657 12.05 -25.82 -11.23
N PHE A 658 11.10 -25.50 -10.35
CA PHE A 658 10.66 -26.41 -9.29
C PHE A 658 9.98 -27.69 -9.82
N SER A 659 9.39 -27.67 -11.01
CA SER A 659 8.83 -28.88 -11.62
C SER A 659 9.86 -29.85 -12.19
N VAL A 660 11.08 -29.38 -12.45
CA VAL A 660 12.16 -30.20 -13.05
C VAL A 660 13.10 -30.78 -11.99
N SER A 661 13.16 -30.18 -10.80
CA SER A 661 13.91 -30.75 -9.67
C SER A 661 13.20 -32.00 -9.13
N PRO A 662 13.87 -33.17 -9.11
CA PRO A 662 13.38 -34.30 -8.35
C PRO A 662 13.38 -33.92 -6.86
N CYS A 663 12.23 -34.02 -6.19
CA CYS A 663 12.15 -33.96 -4.74
C CYS A 663 12.88 -35.14 -4.11
#